data_AF-A0A7D5ZD79-F1
#
_entry.id   AF-A0A7D5ZD79-F1
#
_cell.length_a   1.000
_cell.length_b   1.000
_cell.length_c   1.000
_cell.angle_alpha   90.00
_cell.angle_beta   90.00
_cell.angle_gamma   90.00
#
_symmetry.space_group_name_H-M   'P 1'
#
loop_
_entity.id
_entity.type
_entity.pdbx_description
1 polymer ?
#
loop_
_entity_poly.entity_id
_entity_poly.type
_entity_poly.pdbx_seq_one_letter_code
_entity_poly.pdbx_strand_id
1 'polypeptide(L)'
;MGAVFHLLCFTPLVQRESALETVRSVHAEGERIDGILVLGCGAGEPRRVTPDETGDFLETVLLECLEADNALPPVTIVPGRHDVGRLGPGHGMLAKALTRYWGDTERGLWRGDEQDIVEAVRDIPFAEFGTWSGAHANFPGWHQGVLPGEGSVRLGTDAGTLGVVAVNTVFRTAVPDATAELATCSPGQWDSAVGGDYLQWAGANDLTLVVAGHSAAVPPSLAPVLPKTVLLAPEGDSAPSGSAARWLVTSRGTTRQHRLLRVQTTGPGAPKVRDLAAPPAEQPVPLPSPRRAALPAQTAGRAAPVAYDERAVMEEFYQQIGTGRMVLVAVSGVHGENDPVDTDRLTRQLTEAVYSGVVPDPAPTTAEIWNTALAELGSRVVGEFVAELRGADAESTTAARRILGAPWWRVYDFTATDVFSSLPDIDPRIAETNTFVDALARKPAAGNATIEAVAMHGNPTGPEALDFTVPADDDLSPRALWFRRLKAELLTHPTVFMAASPSSRSLWNALALAQPQTEAEHFPRFLITGPGTAADRARIRQAGLTHIQVSPHVFAVRQLRPGLEILQQGKRRLADIRVGARRGSGIKLVSSLVDSAPAGSVEFLKGQDPTWGDIKDGFAVKLSITDRIRASARPAEDGRRRVVLVEGRAGSGKTTALMQYAYELHQAGRSVAWIDREATDPLPNLKAQALSMSADAIFVDDVDIFGSLGASLLRELSNGGRALVVAAIRTTRSDELDVTFQSRRVSADEPLKDEDLGQIVDVLHEHGLPGILKRQKLRPEKIDKLRELCDRSLLVAMIQVVTGKRFEDKVASEYHELDPEQVSVYATVCVFESAIVFKKRGIEQEDLLQIVSGRGAPKPSLNRAINRLVDRRFLTLAPDGTVRSRQRTIADTVVDTVLKKNPDQLAGVIEYLLRFYAQYAADIRDNDDPYRRILIRLLNHSLMVSLRLRPTQVRDIYSTVHELLQDNFHYWLQRGEYELERGDLGIAENHLETAQGCEGGATDHFVLTAWSAIRLRRSTESPADGSLRDRAFEAIGVLEEVTRRHGGASPHSFSVVARRGTEWVEACEVSLSVGQVDDTLRRILAVVEAGRRFCKDNHEFMRIADEFEPKVNRLLERSKGIPL
;
A
#
# COMPACT_ATOMS: atom_id res chain seq x y z
N MET A 1 39.51 27.33 43.41
CA MET A 1 38.21 27.81 42.89
C MET A 1 38.11 27.30 41.47
N GLY A 2 36.98 26.71 41.07
CA GLY A 2 36.81 26.21 39.69
C GLY A 2 36.49 27.35 38.71
N ALA A 3 36.78 27.18 37.43
CA ALA A 3 36.38 28.17 36.42
C ALA A 3 34.86 28.11 36.21
N VAL A 4 34.27 29.28 35.95
CA VAL A 4 32.85 29.43 35.63
C VAL A 4 32.74 30.17 34.31
N PHE A 5 31.97 29.63 33.36
CA PHE A 5 31.69 30.24 32.07
C PHE A 5 30.18 30.43 31.89
N HIS A 6 29.76 31.59 31.36
CA HIS A 6 28.36 31.85 30.97
C HIS A 6 28.25 31.98 29.46
N LEU A 7 27.38 31.17 28.85
CA LEU A 7 27.14 31.21 27.42
C LEU A 7 25.66 31.45 27.13
N LEU A 8 25.38 32.52 26.39
CA LEU A 8 24.05 32.77 25.85
C LEU A 8 23.90 32.03 24.52
N CYS A 9 22.89 31.18 24.41
CA CYS A 9 22.55 30.48 23.18
C CYS A 9 21.14 30.84 22.74
N PHE A 10 20.92 31.26 21.49
CA PHE A 10 19.60 31.62 21.00
C PHE A 10 19.37 31.27 19.53
N THR A 11 18.09 31.18 19.15
CA THR A 11 17.63 30.98 17.76
C THR A 11 16.99 32.28 17.24
N PRO A 12 16.74 32.43 15.92
CA PRO A 12 16.04 33.60 15.36
C PRO A 12 14.66 33.86 15.99
N LEU A 13 14.02 32.85 16.58
CA LEU A 13 12.72 32.95 17.23
C LEU A 13 12.80 33.38 18.71
N VAL A 14 13.95 33.84 19.18
CA VAL A 14 14.19 34.30 20.56
C VAL A 14 13.21 35.38 21.02
N GLN A 15 12.75 35.26 22.27
CA GLN A 15 12.04 36.34 22.95
C GLN A 15 13.05 37.35 23.48
N ARG A 16 13.22 38.45 22.74
CA ARG A 16 14.30 39.44 22.97
C ARG A 16 14.40 39.93 24.41
N GLU A 17 13.29 40.38 25.01
CA GLU A 17 13.26 40.88 26.39
C GLU A 17 13.67 39.82 27.42
N SER A 18 13.16 38.59 27.28
CA SER A 18 13.47 37.51 28.22
C SER A 18 14.95 37.11 28.16
N ALA A 19 15.56 37.13 26.97
CA ALA A 19 16.99 36.88 26.79
C ALA A 19 17.83 38.03 27.36
N LEU A 20 17.45 39.29 27.15
CA LEU A 20 18.14 40.45 27.72
C LEU A 20 18.05 40.48 29.25
N GLU A 21 16.89 40.16 29.83
CA GLU A 21 16.72 40.06 31.28
C GLU A 21 17.63 38.98 31.88
N THR A 22 17.80 37.87 31.15
CA THR A 22 18.72 36.79 31.53
C THR A 22 20.18 37.26 31.53
N VAL A 23 20.60 38.03 30.53
CA VAL A 23 21.95 38.63 30.45
C VAL A 23 22.17 39.65 31.58
N ARG A 24 21.21 40.56 31.79
CA ARG A 24 21.25 41.57 32.86
C ARG A 24 21.32 40.93 34.25
N SER A 25 20.66 39.80 34.46
CA SER A 25 20.75 39.04 35.71
C SER A 25 22.15 38.53 36.00
N VAL A 26 22.90 38.08 34.99
CA VAL A 26 24.30 37.64 35.16
C VAL A 26 25.19 38.82 35.56
N HIS A 27 25.04 39.95 34.87
CA HIS A 27 25.78 41.18 35.19
C HIS A 27 25.43 41.74 36.58
N ALA A 28 24.17 41.63 37.01
CA ALA A 28 23.74 42.05 38.35
C ALA A 28 24.37 41.21 39.47
N GLU A 29 24.75 39.96 39.18
CA GLU A 29 25.51 39.09 40.09
C GLU A 29 27.03 39.35 40.03
N GLY A 30 27.49 40.28 39.18
CA GLY A 30 28.90 40.60 38.97
C GLY A 30 29.66 39.56 38.13
N GLU A 31 28.95 38.64 37.49
CA GLU A 31 29.50 37.68 36.52
C GLU A 31 29.35 38.26 35.10
N ARG A 32 30.09 37.74 34.11
CA ARG A 32 30.05 38.20 32.71
C ARG A 32 29.56 37.11 31.76
N ILE A 33 29.12 37.50 30.56
CA ILE A 33 28.91 36.56 29.44
C ILE A 33 30.26 36.26 28.78
N ASP A 34 30.64 34.99 28.73
CA ASP A 34 31.92 34.51 28.18
C ASP A 34 31.82 34.06 26.71
N GLY A 35 30.62 34.04 26.13
CA GLY A 35 30.39 33.67 24.73
C GLY A 35 28.92 33.67 24.32
N ILE A 36 28.67 33.90 23.03
CA ILE A 36 27.34 33.93 22.43
C ILE A 36 27.26 32.89 21.30
N LEU A 37 26.22 32.07 21.29
CA LEU A 37 25.98 31.01 20.32
C LEU A 37 24.68 31.29 19.54
N VAL A 38 24.79 31.58 18.25
CA VAL A 38 23.67 31.88 17.36
C VAL A 38 23.36 30.65 16.50
N LEU A 39 22.19 30.04 16.73
CA LEU A 39 21.74 28.82 16.05
C LEU A 39 20.80 29.16 14.89
N GLY A 40 21.40 29.55 13.76
CA GLY A 40 20.74 30.03 12.55
C GLY A 40 20.44 31.53 12.54
N CYS A 41 20.29 32.12 11.35
CA CYS A 41 20.02 33.57 11.18
C CYS A 41 18.60 33.89 10.68
N GLY A 42 17.91 32.94 10.03
CA GLY A 42 16.52 33.08 9.58
C GLY A 42 15.55 32.04 10.14
N ALA A 43 14.26 32.36 10.12
CA ALA A 43 13.18 31.42 10.43
C ALA A 43 11.94 31.64 9.55
N GLY A 44 11.21 30.57 9.23
CA GLY A 44 9.96 30.64 8.43
C GLY A 44 8.65 30.52 9.24
N GLU A 45 8.59 29.63 10.22
CA GLU A 45 7.44 29.39 11.11
C GLU A 45 7.91 29.24 12.56
N PRO A 46 7.12 29.65 13.58
CA PRO A 46 5.75 30.20 13.49
C PRO A 46 5.70 31.69 13.10
N ARG A 47 6.84 32.38 13.09
CA ARG A 47 7.00 33.75 12.61
C ARG A 47 8.20 33.79 11.66
N ARG A 48 8.07 34.55 10.56
CA ARG A 48 9.19 34.81 9.67
C ARG A 48 10.16 35.80 10.33
N VAL A 49 11.45 35.46 10.37
CA VAL A 49 12.54 36.28 10.92
C VAL A 49 13.64 36.37 9.86
N THR A 50 14.10 37.59 9.57
CA THR A 50 15.18 37.83 8.62
C THR A 50 16.55 37.81 9.32
N PRO A 51 17.65 37.56 8.57
CA PRO A 51 19.00 37.68 9.12
C PRO A 51 19.26 39.04 9.78
N ASP A 52 18.76 40.14 9.18
CA ASP A 52 18.88 41.49 9.75
C ASP A 52 18.21 41.60 11.12
N GLU A 53 16.99 41.07 11.28
CA GLU A 53 16.32 41.07 12.60
C GLU A 53 17.09 40.27 13.66
N THR A 54 17.77 39.20 13.26
CA THR A 54 18.64 38.43 14.16
C THR A 54 19.92 39.20 14.48
N GLY A 55 20.48 39.91 13.49
CA GLY A 55 21.64 40.78 13.62
C GLY A 55 21.38 41.94 14.59
N ASP A 56 20.30 42.68 14.41
CA ASP A 56 19.88 43.78 15.31
C ASP A 56 19.80 43.33 16.77
N PHE A 57 19.26 42.12 16.99
CA PHE A 57 19.16 41.57 18.33
C PHE A 57 20.53 41.17 18.89
N LEU A 58 21.38 40.53 18.08
CA LEU A 58 22.75 40.20 18.47
C LEU A 58 23.53 41.47 18.84
N GLU A 59 23.43 42.54 18.06
CA GLU A 59 24.05 43.84 18.37
C GLU A 59 23.55 44.41 19.69
N THR A 60 22.24 44.31 19.96
CA THR A 60 21.66 44.73 21.24
C THR A 60 22.26 43.95 22.41
N VAL A 61 22.40 42.62 22.29
CA VAL A 61 23.03 41.79 23.32
C VAL A 61 24.51 42.15 23.51
N LEU A 62 25.25 42.39 22.41
CA LEU A 62 26.66 42.77 22.45
C LEU A 62 26.86 44.12 23.13
N LEU A 63 25.98 45.11 22.85
CA LEU A 63 25.99 46.40 23.53
C LEU A 63 25.76 46.26 25.04
N GLU A 64 24.79 45.44 25.46
CA GLU A 64 24.52 45.19 26.88
C GLU A 64 25.69 44.47 27.60
N CYS A 65 26.43 43.62 26.88
CA CYS A 65 27.67 43.02 27.41
C CYS A 65 28.81 44.05 27.51
N LEU A 66 28.95 44.91 26.49
CA LEU A 66 29.98 45.94 26.44
C LEU A 66 29.80 46.98 27.55
N GLU A 67 28.56 47.41 27.80
CA GLU A 67 28.23 48.37 28.86
C GLU A 67 28.53 47.83 30.28
N ALA A 68 28.46 46.52 30.48
CA ALA A 68 28.67 45.89 31.78
C ALA A 68 30.14 45.53 32.08
N ASP A 69 30.90 44.99 31.11
CA ASP A 69 32.25 44.44 31.34
C ASP A 69 33.34 45.05 30.43
N ASN A 70 33.03 46.06 29.61
CA ASN A 70 33.97 46.72 28.68
C ASN A 70 34.69 45.75 27.70
N ALA A 71 34.19 44.54 27.52
CA ALA A 71 34.73 43.52 26.63
C ALA A 71 33.60 42.79 25.90
N LEU A 72 33.80 42.51 24.61
CA LEU A 72 32.82 41.77 23.80
C LEU A 72 33.05 40.26 23.91
N PRO A 73 32.01 39.46 24.22
CA PRO A 73 32.12 38.02 24.19
C PRO A 73 32.32 37.49 22.75
N PRO A 74 33.04 36.38 22.57
CA PRO A 74 33.16 35.71 21.28
C PRO A 74 31.79 35.21 20.79
N VAL A 75 31.49 35.43 19.51
CA VAL A 75 30.23 35.03 18.87
C VAL A 75 30.48 33.85 17.94
N THR A 76 29.84 32.71 18.22
CA THR A 76 29.85 31.53 17.35
C THR A 76 28.51 31.42 16.62
N ILE A 77 28.56 31.33 15.29
CA ILE A 77 27.38 31.31 14.43
C ILE A 77 27.39 30.02 13.60
N VAL A 78 26.30 29.26 13.63
CA VAL A 78 26.13 28.04 12.82
C VAL A 78 24.87 28.16 11.96
N PRO A 79 24.90 27.78 10.66
CA PRO A 79 23.74 27.93 9.80
C PRO A 79 22.65 26.92 10.18
N GLY A 80 21.41 27.39 10.26
CA GLY A 80 20.21 26.58 10.39
C GLY A 80 19.56 26.25 9.04
N ARG A 81 18.50 25.44 9.05
CA ARG A 81 17.86 24.97 7.80
C ARG A 81 17.26 26.07 6.90
N HIS A 82 16.96 27.23 7.46
CA HIS A 82 16.39 28.37 6.73
C HIS A 82 17.47 29.29 6.15
N ASP A 83 18.74 29.02 6.48
CA ASP A 83 19.90 29.76 6.00
C ASP A 83 20.50 29.10 4.74
N VAL A 84 19.87 28.02 4.28
CA VAL A 84 20.28 27.23 3.11
C VAL A 84 19.43 27.62 1.90
N GLY A 85 20.06 28.27 0.92
CA GLY A 85 19.48 28.50 -0.40
C GLY A 85 19.30 27.17 -1.15
N ARG A 86 18.14 26.96 -1.77
CA ARG A 86 17.88 25.73 -2.55
C ARG A 86 18.61 25.78 -3.88
N LEU A 87 19.30 24.69 -4.22
CA LEU A 87 19.96 24.52 -5.51
C LEU A 87 18.92 24.46 -6.64
N GLY A 88 19.05 25.38 -7.61
CA GLY A 88 18.23 25.38 -8.82
C GLY A 88 18.60 24.27 -9.82
N PRO A 89 17.81 24.08 -10.89
CA PRO A 89 17.98 23.00 -11.88
C PRO A 89 19.36 22.97 -12.57
N GLY A 90 20.07 24.11 -12.64
CA GLY A 90 21.40 24.22 -13.24
C GLY A 90 22.55 23.63 -12.43
N HIS A 91 22.33 23.22 -11.16
CA HIS A 91 23.38 22.74 -10.25
C HIS A 91 23.28 21.22 -9.98
N GLY A 92 22.81 20.46 -10.95
CA GLY A 92 22.54 19.03 -10.81
C GLY A 92 23.74 18.17 -10.41
N MET A 93 24.97 18.58 -10.75
CA MET A 93 26.19 17.87 -10.33
C MET A 93 26.49 18.04 -8.84
N LEU A 94 26.38 19.27 -8.33
CA LEU A 94 26.51 19.55 -6.90
C LEU A 94 25.42 18.82 -6.10
N ALA A 95 24.19 18.80 -6.61
CA ALA A 95 23.10 18.05 -5.96
C ALA A 95 23.37 16.55 -5.90
N LYS A 96 23.93 15.95 -6.96
CA LYS A 96 24.33 14.53 -6.98
C LYS A 96 25.49 14.24 -6.03
N ALA A 97 26.48 15.13 -5.94
CA ALA A 97 27.60 14.99 -5.01
C ALA A 97 27.15 15.01 -3.54
N LEU A 98 26.20 15.89 -3.19
CA LEU A 98 25.65 15.98 -1.84
C LEU A 98 24.65 14.87 -1.48
N THR A 99 24.17 14.10 -2.47
CA THR A 99 23.19 13.01 -2.28
C THR A 99 23.74 11.65 -2.71
N ARG A 100 23.58 11.32 -4.00
CA ARG A 100 23.86 10.00 -4.59
C ARG A 100 25.32 9.58 -4.46
N TYR A 101 26.26 10.52 -4.58
CA TYR A 101 27.70 10.25 -4.55
C TYR A 101 28.37 10.64 -3.22
N TRP A 102 27.57 10.89 -2.17
CA TRP A 102 28.08 11.39 -0.90
C TRP A 102 29.18 10.53 -0.28
N GLY A 103 29.08 9.20 -0.38
CA GLY A 103 30.10 8.30 0.20
C GLY A 103 31.51 8.49 -0.38
N ASP A 104 31.61 8.89 -1.65
CA ASP A 104 32.87 9.18 -2.32
C ASP A 104 33.29 10.63 -2.06
N THR A 105 32.35 11.57 -2.25
CA THR A 105 32.54 13.01 -2.02
C THR A 105 33.00 13.30 -0.59
N GLU A 106 32.43 12.64 0.42
CA GLU A 106 32.76 12.84 1.83
C GLU A 106 34.25 12.60 2.12
N ARG A 107 34.83 11.56 1.52
CA ARG A 107 36.24 11.19 1.79
C ARG A 107 37.22 12.20 1.20
N GLY A 108 36.94 12.71 0.01
CA GLY A 108 37.75 13.74 -0.65
C GLY A 108 37.58 15.11 0.01
N LEU A 109 36.34 15.45 0.41
CA LEU A 109 36.00 16.76 0.96
C LEU A 109 36.73 17.06 2.27
N TRP A 110 36.85 16.10 3.19
CA TRP A 110 37.60 16.32 4.45
C TRP A 110 39.12 16.21 4.30
N ARG A 111 39.62 15.64 3.20
CA ARG A 111 41.06 15.61 2.87
C ARG A 111 41.54 16.87 2.15
N GLY A 112 40.62 17.71 1.70
CA GLY A 112 40.90 18.90 0.89
C GLY A 112 41.01 18.62 -0.61
N ASP A 113 40.56 17.45 -1.07
CA ASP A 113 40.61 17.05 -2.50
C ASP A 113 39.44 17.62 -3.33
N GLU A 114 38.34 18.05 -2.68
CA GLU A 114 37.09 18.50 -3.30
C GLU A 114 36.84 20.01 -3.09
N GLN A 115 37.86 20.82 -3.32
CA GLN A 115 37.82 22.27 -3.04
C GLN A 115 36.75 23.01 -3.86
N ASP A 116 36.49 22.57 -5.09
CA ASP A 116 35.45 23.08 -5.98
C ASP A 116 34.03 22.84 -5.43
N ILE A 117 33.80 21.70 -4.78
CA ILE A 117 32.53 21.41 -4.10
C ILE A 117 32.37 22.31 -2.88
N VAL A 118 33.43 22.52 -2.09
CA VAL A 118 33.40 23.39 -0.91
C VAL A 118 33.09 24.84 -1.30
N GLU A 119 33.74 25.34 -2.37
CA GLU A 119 33.48 26.67 -2.93
C GLU A 119 32.05 26.76 -3.46
N ALA A 120 31.57 25.75 -4.20
CA ALA A 120 30.21 25.73 -4.71
C ALA A 120 29.14 25.69 -3.60
N VAL A 121 29.38 24.97 -2.50
CA VAL A 121 28.52 24.99 -1.31
C VAL A 121 28.54 26.37 -0.65
N ARG A 122 29.69 27.02 -0.57
CA ARG A 122 29.81 28.36 0.03
C ARG A 122 29.10 29.44 -0.81
N ASP A 123 29.33 29.44 -2.11
CA ASP A 123 28.99 30.54 -2.99
C ASP A 123 27.57 30.45 -3.57
N ILE A 124 26.91 29.29 -3.45
CA ILE A 124 25.56 29.07 -3.98
C ILE A 124 24.52 28.96 -2.83
N PRO A 125 24.42 27.85 -2.09
CA PRO A 125 23.40 27.73 -1.05
C PRO A 125 23.69 28.55 0.21
N PHE A 126 24.94 28.96 0.49
CA PHE A 126 25.29 29.69 1.71
C PHE A 126 25.80 31.13 1.47
N ALA A 127 25.63 31.70 0.28
CA ALA A 127 26.19 33.02 -0.04
C ALA A 127 25.65 34.14 0.87
N GLU A 128 24.33 34.16 1.09
CA GLU A 128 23.67 35.15 1.98
C GLU A 128 24.09 34.95 3.43
N PHE A 129 24.13 33.69 3.90
CA PHE A 129 24.60 33.35 5.25
C PHE A 129 26.06 33.74 5.46
N GLY A 130 26.94 33.46 4.51
CA GLY A 130 28.37 33.79 4.59
C GLY A 130 28.61 35.30 4.64
N THR A 131 27.87 36.06 3.83
CA THR A 131 27.91 37.53 3.85
C THR A 131 27.48 38.08 5.21
N TRP A 132 26.36 37.59 5.74
CA TRP A 132 25.82 38.05 7.03
C TRP A 132 26.72 37.63 8.21
N SER A 133 27.09 36.36 8.29
CA SER A 133 27.93 35.85 9.39
C SER A 133 29.33 36.46 9.40
N GLY A 134 29.88 36.81 8.23
CA GLY A 134 31.18 37.47 8.10
C GLY A 134 31.25 38.84 8.78
N ALA A 135 30.12 39.54 8.94
CA ALA A 135 30.06 40.81 9.67
C ALA A 135 30.19 40.65 11.20
N HIS A 136 29.97 39.43 11.70
CA HIS A 136 29.96 39.10 13.13
C HIS A 136 31.01 38.03 13.50
N ALA A 137 31.69 37.45 12.51
CA ALA A 137 32.79 36.52 12.68
C ALA A 137 34.13 37.27 12.79
N ASN A 138 35.13 36.63 13.41
CA ASN A 138 36.50 37.12 13.68
C ASN A 138 36.75 37.69 15.08
N PHE A 139 36.73 36.80 16.07
CA PHE A 139 37.40 37.06 17.35
C PHE A 139 38.75 36.31 17.41
N PRO A 140 39.72 36.79 18.21
CA PRO A 140 41.04 36.17 18.31
C PRO A 140 40.97 34.70 18.77
N GLY A 141 41.62 33.80 18.04
CA GLY A 141 41.70 32.37 18.40
C GLY A 141 40.60 31.47 17.81
N TRP A 142 39.75 31.97 16.93
CA TRP A 142 38.84 31.14 16.13
C TRP A 142 39.61 30.38 15.04
N HIS A 143 39.44 29.06 14.99
CA HIS A 143 39.90 28.19 13.90
C HIS A 143 38.74 27.96 12.94
N GLN A 144 38.92 28.30 11.67
CA GLN A 144 37.89 28.14 10.64
C GLN A 144 37.88 26.70 10.09
N GLY A 145 36.70 26.06 10.07
CA GLY A 145 36.47 24.77 9.45
C GLY A 145 36.29 24.84 7.92
N VAL A 146 35.97 23.71 7.29
CA VAL A 146 35.88 23.59 5.82
C VAL A 146 34.60 24.21 5.28
N LEU A 147 33.43 23.91 5.88
CA LEU A 147 32.14 24.41 5.42
C LEU A 147 31.76 25.78 6.05
N PRO A 148 30.81 26.52 5.45
CA PRO A 148 30.31 27.78 6.01
C PRO A 148 29.79 27.62 7.45
N GLY A 149 30.24 28.50 8.35
CA GLY A 149 29.86 28.49 9.77
C GLY A 149 30.52 27.39 10.61
N GLU A 150 31.46 26.63 10.06
CA GLU A 150 32.23 25.63 10.82
C GLU A 150 33.48 26.22 11.45
N GLY A 151 33.86 25.68 12.59
CA GLY A 151 35.11 26.04 13.26
C GLY A 151 35.09 25.76 14.74
N SER A 152 36.11 26.24 15.44
CA SER A 152 36.24 26.05 16.87
C SER A 152 37.04 27.14 17.57
N VAL A 153 36.85 27.25 18.89
CA VAL A 153 37.64 28.09 19.80
C VAL A 153 37.81 27.39 21.13
N ARG A 154 38.92 27.67 21.83
CA ARG A 154 39.09 27.36 23.25
C ARG A 154 39.03 28.62 24.09
N LEU A 155 38.10 28.67 25.03
CA LEU A 155 37.98 29.71 26.04
C LEU A 155 38.76 29.26 27.28
N GLY A 156 39.79 30.01 27.66
CA GLY A 156 40.68 29.67 28.77
C GLY A 156 40.62 30.69 29.90
N THR A 157 40.65 30.19 31.13
CA THR A 157 41.00 30.97 32.33
C THR A 157 42.16 30.27 33.05
N ASP A 158 42.81 30.94 34.00
CA ASP A 158 43.85 30.31 34.84
C ASP A 158 43.37 29.07 35.62
N ALA A 159 42.05 28.85 35.70
CA ALA A 159 41.41 27.80 36.48
C ALA A 159 40.69 26.71 35.65
N GLY A 160 40.66 26.79 34.31
CA GLY A 160 40.03 25.78 33.45
C GLY A 160 39.81 26.20 31.99
N THR A 161 39.47 25.21 31.14
CA THR A 161 39.32 25.36 29.68
C THR A 161 37.98 24.84 29.14
N LEU A 162 37.32 25.63 28.28
CA LEU A 162 36.07 25.29 27.61
C LEU A 162 36.25 25.34 26.09
N GLY A 163 36.06 24.20 25.40
CA GLY A 163 36.05 24.14 23.95
C GLY A 163 34.66 24.44 23.37
N VAL A 164 34.58 25.22 22.30
CA VAL A 164 33.35 25.41 21.51
C VAL A 164 33.65 25.01 20.07
N VAL A 165 32.79 24.19 19.47
CA VAL A 165 32.92 23.68 18.10
C VAL A 165 31.60 23.87 17.37
N ALA A 166 31.62 24.51 16.21
CA ALA A 166 30.49 24.65 15.31
C ALA A 166 30.62 23.70 14.13
N VAL A 167 29.55 22.95 13.86
CA VAL A 167 29.49 21.96 12.77
C VAL A 167 28.27 22.24 11.91
N ASN A 168 28.47 22.41 10.60
CA ASN A 168 27.41 22.68 9.66
C ASN A 168 26.75 21.34 9.29
N THR A 169 25.69 20.98 10.01
CA THR A 169 24.98 19.71 9.74
C THR A 169 23.99 19.81 8.59
N VAL A 170 23.64 21.01 8.14
CA VAL A 170 22.54 21.24 7.18
C VAL A 170 23.00 21.43 5.73
N PHE A 171 24.30 21.45 5.45
CA PHE A 171 24.80 21.72 4.09
C PHE A 171 24.25 20.81 2.98
N ARG A 172 23.96 19.55 3.30
CA ARG A 172 23.38 18.60 2.34
C ARG A 172 21.89 18.81 2.09
N THR A 173 21.22 19.63 2.91
CA THR A 173 19.80 19.97 2.71
C THR A 173 19.60 21.05 1.66
N ALA A 174 20.66 21.52 1.00
CA ALA A 174 20.61 22.47 -0.10
C ALA A 174 19.94 21.90 -1.37
N VAL A 175 19.80 20.58 -1.48
CA VAL A 175 19.23 19.92 -2.66
C VAL A 175 17.70 20.08 -2.76
N PRO A 176 17.12 20.01 -3.97
CA PRO A 176 15.67 19.92 -4.13
C PRO A 176 15.09 18.73 -3.36
N ASP A 177 13.90 18.91 -2.77
CA ASP A 177 13.17 17.88 -2.01
C ASP A 177 13.91 17.27 -0.80
N ALA A 178 14.91 17.98 -0.26
CA ALA A 178 15.67 17.56 0.91
C ALA A 178 14.76 17.29 2.14
N THR A 179 14.99 16.13 2.78
CA THR A 179 14.40 15.79 4.08
C THR A 179 15.38 16.11 5.22
N ALA A 180 14.88 16.16 6.46
CA ALA A 180 15.70 16.40 7.65
C ALA A 180 16.77 15.30 7.89
N GLU A 181 16.62 14.13 7.27
CA GLU A 181 17.56 13.01 7.35
C GLU A 181 18.89 13.27 6.63
N LEU A 182 18.94 14.27 5.74
CA LEU A 182 20.19 14.71 5.12
C LEU A 182 21.06 15.53 6.06
N ALA A 183 20.56 15.91 7.24
CA ALA A 183 21.39 16.51 8.28
C ALA A 183 22.38 15.49 8.81
N THR A 184 23.68 15.70 8.58
CA THR A 184 24.71 14.70 8.87
C THR A 184 25.91 15.32 9.56
N CYS A 185 26.66 14.48 10.27
CA CYS A 185 28.04 14.80 10.62
C CYS A 185 28.93 13.55 10.59
N SER A 186 30.22 13.73 10.30
CA SER A 186 31.17 12.60 10.24
C SER A 186 32.49 12.89 10.95
N PRO A 187 33.31 11.86 11.27
CA PRO A 187 34.55 12.08 12.01
C PRO A 187 35.49 13.08 11.32
N GLY A 188 35.64 12.99 9.99
CA GLY A 188 36.49 13.89 9.22
C GLY A 188 36.05 15.36 9.32
N GLN A 189 34.74 15.61 9.34
CA GLN A 189 34.20 16.96 9.53
C GLN A 189 34.57 17.55 10.89
N TRP A 190 34.52 16.74 11.95
CA TRP A 190 34.84 17.18 13.31
C TRP A 190 36.33 17.45 13.47
N ASP A 191 37.17 16.62 12.85
CA ASP A 191 38.62 16.83 12.79
C ASP A 191 38.96 18.13 12.03
N SER A 192 38.33 18.34 10.87
CA SER A 192 38.49 19.57 10.09
C SER A 192 38.03 20.82 10.86
N ALA A 193 36.94 20.73 11.63
CA ALA A 193 36.40 21.84 12.42
C ALA A 193 37.33 22.28 13.56
N VAL A 194 38.25 21.42 14.01
CA VAL A 194 39.25 21.74 15.04
C VAL A 194 40.69 21.85 14.51
N GLY A 195 40.90 21.57 13.22
CA GLY A 195 42.21 21.64 12.59
C GLY A 195 43.16 20.49 12.96
N GLY A 196 42.62 19.32 13.32
CA GLY A 196 43.40 18.17 13.78
C GLY A 196 42.52 17.05 14.36
N ASP A 197 43.09 16.12 15.12
CA ASP A 197 42.30 15.05 15.77
C ASP A 197 41.35 15.62 16.82
N TYR A 198 40.04 15.50 16.58
CA TYR A 198 38.99 15.98 17.46
C TYR A 198 39.03 15.33 18.84
N LEU A 199 39.33 14.03 18.94
CA LEU A 199 39.37 13.34 20.24
C LEU A 199 40.49 13.90 21.11
N GLN A 200 41.65 14.14 20.52
CA GLN A 200 42.77 14.77 21.21
C GLN A 200 42.45 16.22 21.58
N TRP A 201 41.83 16.97 20.66
CA TRP A 201 41.46 18.37 20.89
C TRP A 201 40.41 18.51 22.00
N ALA A 202 39.35 17.70 21.98
CA ALA A 202 38.27 17.72 22.95
C ALA A 202 38.72 17.16 24.32
N GLY A 203 39.64 16.18 24.31
CA GLY A 203 40.24 15.62 25.52
C GLY A 203 41.13 16.59 26.30
N ALA A 204 41.66 17.63 25.63
CA ALA A 204 42.44 18.70 26.25
C ALA A 204 41.58 19.78 26.93
N ASN A 205 40.26 19.72 26.79
CA ASN A 205 39.32 20.66 27.41
C ASN A 205 38.70 20.04 28.68
N ASP A 206 38.33 20.88 29.66
CA ASP A 206 37.54 20.42 30.81
C ASP A 206 36.11 20.05 30.39
N LEU A 207 35.55 20.78 29.42
CA LEU A 207 34.28 20.51 28.75
C LEU A 207 34.36 20.98 27.29
N THR A 208 33.65 20.30 26.37
CA THR A 208 33.45 20.72 24.98
C THR A 208 31.96 20.95 24.69
N LEU A 209 31.64 22.04 24.02
CA LEU A 209 30.32 22.36 23.49
C LEU A 209 30.34 22.21 21.97
N VAL A 210 29.39 21.47 21.43
CA VAL A 210 29.21 21.30 19.98
C VAL A 210 27.88 21.93 19.60
N VAL A 211 27.90 22.89 18.68
CA VAL A 211 26.72 23.54 18.15
C VAL A 211 26.49 23.16 16.68
N ALA A 212 25.24 22.92 16.33
CA ALA A 212 24.82 22.57 14.98
C ALA A 212 23.48 23.20 14.61
N GLY A 213 23.22 23.38 13.31
CA GLY A 213 21.96 23.91 12.79
C GLY A 213 20.77 22.95 12.86
N HIS A 214 21.04 21.66 13.00
CA HIS A 214 20.06 20.58 13.17
C HIS A 214 20.74 19.39 13.85
N SER A 215 20.02 18.62 14.66
CA SER A 215 20.56 17.38 15.24
C SER A 215 20.98 16.39 14.14
N ALA A 216 22.08 15.69 14.31
CA ALA A 216 22.56 14.65 13.40
C ALA A 216 23.05 13.41 14.17
N ALA A 217 23.17 12.27 13.49
CA ALA A 217 23.77 11.08 14.08
C ALA A 217 25.23 11.34 14.45
N VAL A 218 25.60 11.10 15.72
CA VAL A 218 26.97 11.32 16.20
C VAL A 218 27.81 10.07 15.92
N PRO A 219 28.99 10.20 15.28
CA PRO A 219 29.85 9.06 14.99
C PRO A 219 30.26 8.29 16.25
N PRO A 220 30.18 6.93 16.26
CA PRO A 220 30.55 6.13 17.43
C PRO A 220 32.01 6.30 17.88
N SER A 221 32.90 6.69 16.97
CA SER A 221 34.31 7.00 17.28
C SER A 221 34.46 8.13 18.31
N LEU A 222 33.44 8.98 18.46
CA LEU A 222 33.44 10.11 19.39
C LEU A 222 32.97 9.75 20.80
N ALA A 223 32.53 8.50 21.03
CA ALA A 223 32.07 8.02 22.33
C ALA A 223 33.03 8.30 23.51
N PRO A 224 34.38 8.23 23.38
CA PRO A 224 35.29 8.48 24.50
C PRO A 224 35.22 9.88 25.09
N VAL A 225 34.84 10.89 24.29
CA VAL A 225 34.79 12.29 24.73
C VAL A 225 33.37 12.77 25.08
N LEU A 226 32.32 12.03 24.68
CA LEU A 226 30.92 12.35 24.99
C LEU A 226 30.64 12.67 26.47
N PRO A 227 31.27 12.01 27.47
CA PRO A 227 31.04 12.35 28.88
C PRO A 227 31.45 13.77 29.28
N LYS A 228 32.26 14.44 28.46
CA LYS A 228 32.66 15.84 28.61
C LYS A 228 32.15 16.71 27.44
N THR A 229 31.18 16.23 26.66
CA THR A 229 30.65 16.95 25.51
C THR A 229 29.16 17.25 25.66
N VAL A 230 28.78 18.50 25.42
CA VAL A 230 27.39 18.95 25.34
C VAL A 230 27.05 19.26 23.89
N LEU A 231 26.00 18.64 23.36
CA LEU A 231 25.55 18.79 21.99
C LEU A 231 24.31 19.71 21.94
N LEU A 232 24.33 20.77 21.14
CA LEU A 232 23.29 21.79 21.05
C LEU A 232 22.80 21.96 19.61
N ALA A 233 21.49 21.91 19.40
CA ALA A 233 20.88 22.21 18.11
C ALA A 233 19.56 22.96 18.31
N PRO A 234 19.14 23.82 17.37
CA PRO A 234 17.87 24.51 17.48
C PRO A 234 16.71 23.54 17.22
N GLU A 235 16.90 22.52 16.38
CA GLU A 235 15.84 21.63 15.91
C GLU A 235 16.35 20.20 15.66
N GLY A 236 15.41 19.25 15.58
CA GLY A 236 15.67 17.83 15.34
C GLY A 236 15.30 16.93 16.53
N ASP A 237 15.77 15.69 16.52
CA ASP A 237 15.42 14.69 17.54
C ASP A 237 16.38 14.75 18.73
N SER A 238 15.83 14.79 19.95
CA SER A 238 16.60 14.79 21.21
C SER A 238 17.21 13.42 21.59
N ALA A 239 17.40 12.54 20.59
CA ALA A 239 17.78 11.12 20.60
C ALA A 239 16.66 10.10 20.89
N PRO A 240 16.70 8.91 20.25
CA PRO A 240 15.91 7.74 20.64
C PRO A 240 16.45 7.13 21.95
N SER A 241 15.56 6.58 22.77
CA SER A 241 15.86 5.99 24.08
C SER A 241 17.05 5.01 24.02
N GLY A 242 18.16 5.34 24.72
CA GLY A 242 19.31 4.44 24.90
C GLY A 242 20.62 4.83 24.21
N SER A 243 20.65 5.89 23.39
CA SER A 243 21.90 6.45 22.83
C SER A 243 22.73 7.18 23.90
N ALA A 244 24.06 7.04 23.85
CA ALA A 244 25.00 7.79 24.70
C ALA A 244 25.16 9.26 24.28
N ALA A 245 24.78 9.61 23.03
CA ALA A 245 24.81 10.98 22.50
C ALA A 245 23.39 11.57 22.50
N ARG A 246 23.18 12.63 23.29
CA ARG A 246 21.90 13.34 23.42
C ARG A 246 22.05 14.79 22.96
N TRP A 247 21.35 15.17 21.90
CA TRP A 247 21.23 16.57 21.48
C TRP A 247 20.26 17.32 22.40
N LEU A 248 20.70 18.46 22.91
CA LEU A 248 19.85 19.42 23.58
C LEU A 248 19.18 20.28 22.51
N VAL A 249 17.94 19.93 22.19
CA VAL A 249 17.14 20.63 21.18
C VAL A 249 16.34 21.75 21.82
N THR A 250 16.28 22.91 21.17
CA THR A 250 15.44 24.05 21.58
C THR A 250 14.07 23.92 20.87
N SER A 251 13.16 23.10 21.41
CA SER A 251 11.92 22.72 20.74
C SER A 251 11.10 23.90 20.18
N ARG A 252 10.66 23.77 18.92
CA ARG A 252 9.69 24.69 18.31
C ARG A 252 8.37 24.65 19.08
N GLY A 253 7.89 25.80 19.53
CA GLY A 253 6.61 25.93 20.25
C GLY A 253 6.72 26.05 21.78
N THR A 254 7.93 25.97 22.36
CA THR A 254 8.15 26.40 23.75
C THR A 254 8.24 27.93 23.82
N THR A 255 7.72 28.53 24.89
CA THR A 255 7.81 29.98 25.14
C THR A 255 9.25 30.48 25.23
N ARG A 256 10.20 29.62 25.62
CA ARG A 256 11.63 29.93 25.70
C ARG A 256 12.38 29.40 24.48
N GLN A 257 13.06 30.30 23.75
CA GLN A 257 13.84 30.01 22.53
C GLN A 257 15.33 30.40 22.68
N HIS A 258 15.78 30.63 23.93
CA HIS A 258 17.18 30.84 24.34
C HIS A 258 17.54 29.98 25.55
N ARG A 259 18.84 29.81 25.79
CA ARG A 259 19.43 29.15 26.97
C ARG A 259 20.56 29.99 27.51
N LEU A 260 20.73 30.01 28.83
CA LEU A 260 21.89 30.61 29.49
C LEU A 260 22.67 29.51 30.19
N LEU A 261 23.71 29.00 29.53
CA LEU A 261 24.50 27.88 30.05
C LEU A 261 25.57 28.40 31.00
N ARG A 262 25.42 28.08 32.29
CA ARG A 262 26.47 28.23 33.30
C ARG A 262 27.25 26.94 33.42
N VAL A 263 28.50 26.96 32.98
CA VAL A 263 29.43 25.84 33.02
C VAL A 263 30.41 26.04 34.17
N GLN A 264 30.43 25.12 35.13
CA GLN A 264 31.37 25.15 36.24
C GLN A 264 32.35 23.96 36.15
N THR A 265 33.64 24.24 36.02
CA THR A 265 34.70 23.23 35.98
C THR A 265 35.42 23.23 37.35
N THR A 266 35.05 22.29 38.23
CA THR A 266 35.57 22.27 39.61
C THR A 266 36.67 21.23 39.79
N GLY A 267 37.95 21.60 39.57
CA GLY A 267 39.10 20.73 39.86
C GLY A 267 38.91 19.28 39.38
N PRO A 268 39.41 18.24 40.07
CA PRO A 268 39.30 16.85 39.61
C PRO A 268 37.87 16.24 39.60
N GLY A 269 36.81 17.05 39.72
CA GLY A 269 35.41 16.63 39.60
C GLY A 269 34.83 16.78 38.20
N ALA A 270 33.76 16.06 37.89
CA ALA A 270 33.05 16.19 36.61
C ALA A 270 32.44 17.61 36.45
N PRO A 271 32.51 18.23 35.26
CA PRO A 271 31.97 19.55 35.02
C PRO A 271 30.45 19.58 35.28
N LYS A 272 29.94 20.71 35.77
CA LYS A 272 28.51 20.92 36.01
C LYS A 272 27.99 21.96 35.03
N VAL A 273 26.95 21.61 34.29
CA VAL A 273 26.29 22.51 33.33
C VAL A 273 24.88 22.80 33.82
N ARG A 274 24.51 24.08 33.88
CA ARG A 274 23.15 24.51 34.22
C ARG A 274 22.61 25.49 33.18
N ASP A 275 21.35 25.32 32.76
CA ASP A 275 20.61 26.31 31.98
C ASP A 275 19.89 27.26 32.94
N LEU A 276 20.50 28.39 33.26
CA LEU A 276 19.95 29.38 34.20
C LEU A 276 18.66 30.04 33.71
N ALA A 277 18.40 30.01 32.40
CA ALA A 277 17.13 30.47 31.83
C ALA A 277 16.00 29.44 32.06
N ALA A 278 16.31 28.26 32.60
CA ALA A 278 15.34 27.21 32.92
C ALA A 278 14.77 27.31 34.34
N PRO A 279 13.53 26.82 34.58
CA PRO A 279 13.02 26.63 35.92
C PRO A 279 14.00 25.78 36.77
N PRO A 280 14.12 26.02 38.09
CA PRO A 280 15.10 25.34 38.95
C PRO A 280 15.18 23.80 38.81
N ALA A 281 14.06 23.14 38.53
CA ALA A 281 13.98 21.70 38.33
C ALA A 281 14.62 21.21 37.00
N GLU A 282 14.68 22.08 36.00
CA GLU A 282 15.20 21.81 34.65
C GLU A 282 16.58 22.43 34.42
N GLN A 283 17.09 23.23 35.35
CA GLN A 283 18.40 23.87 35.24
C GLN A 283 19.53 22.85 35.06
N PRO A 284 19.61 21.71 35.78
CA PRO A 284 20.70 20.77 35.58
C PRO A 284 20.67 20.17 34.17
N VAL A 285 21.68 20.50 33.36
CA VAL A 285 21.84 19.91 32.03
C VAL A 285 22.58 18.57 32.22
N PRO A 286 21.94 17.42 31.94
CA PRO A 286 22.55 16.12 32.16
C PRO A 286 23.70 15.92 31.17
N LEU A 287 24.92 15.76 31.69
CA LEU A 287 26.04 15.28 30.90
C LEU A 287 25.90 13.77 30.64
N PRO A 288 26.33 13.28 29.47
CA PRO A 288 26.40 11.84 29.21
C PRO A 288 27.22 11.16 30.32
N SER A 289 26.60 10.31 31.12
CA SER A 289 27.31 9.66 32.23
C SER A 289 28.25 8.58 31.68
N PRO A 290 29.51 8.49 32.15
CA PRO A 290 30.29 7.29 31.93
C PRO A 290 29.58 6.18 32.70
N ARG A 291 28.83 5.33 32.00
CA ARG A 291 28.39 4.07 32.59
C ARG A 291 29.65 3.40 33.12
N ARG A 292 29.67 3.10 34.43
CA ARG A 292 30.67 2.24 35.05
C ARG A 292 31.00 1.13 34.07
N ALA A 293 32.25 1.08 33.63
CA ALA A 293 32.81 -0.11 33.04
C ALA A 293 32.45 -1.24 33.99
N ALA A 294 31.51 -2.09 33.58
CA ALA A 294 31.55 -3.45 34.06
C ALA A 294 32.99 -3.92 33.79
N LEU A 295 33.63 -4.42 34.85
CA LEU A 295 34.93 -5.08 34.86
C LEU A 295 35.24 -5.76 33.53
N PRO A 296 36.52 -5.84 33.11
CA PRO A 296 36.90 -6.34 31.80
C PRO A 296 36.05 -7.58 31.48
N ALA A 297 35.23 -7.48 30.41
CA ALA A 297 35.03 -8.68 29.59
C ALA A 297 36.46 -9.18 29.40
N GLN A 298 36.67 -10.40 29.88
CA GLN A 298 37.94 -11.01 30.26
C GLN A 298 38.96 -10.89 29.11
N THR A 299 39.74 -11.90 28.83
CA THR A 299 40.18 -12.09 27.45
C THR A 299 38.94 -12.14 26.53
N ALA A 300 39.04 -12.73 25.35
CA ALA A 300 37.99 -13.70 25.04
C ALA A 300 37.96 -14.78 26.16
N GLY A 301 37.58 -14.44 27.40
CA GLY A 301 36.69 -15.29 28.15
C GLY A 301 35.34 -14.97 27.55
N ARG A 302 34.92 -15.85 26.62
CA ARG A 302 33.56 -16.02 26.10
C ARG A 302 32.59 -15.08 26.83
N ALA A 303 31.94 -14.15 26.11
CA ALA A 303 30.66 -13.63 26.57
C ALA A 303 29.90 -14.84 27.12
N ALA A 304 29.64 -14.87 28.43
CA ALA A 304 28.80 -15.91 28.98
C ALA A 304 27.54 -15.83 28.12
N PRO A 305 27.21 -16.91 27.38
CA PRO A 305 26.12 -16.85 26.43
C PRO A 305 24.92 -16.33 27.22
N VAL A 306 24.20 -15.34 26.67
CA VAL A 306 22.76 -15.24 26.98
C VAL A 306 22.29 -16.67 26.84
N ALA A 307 21.92 -17.30 27.95
CA ALA A 307 21.64 -18.72 27.94
C ALA A 307 20.64 -18.93 26.81
N TYR A 308 21.06 -19.68 25.79
CA TYR A 308 20.20 -19.96 24.66
C TYR A 308 19.05 -20.76 25.23
N ASP A 309 17.95 -20.07 25.51
CA ASP A 309 16.73 -20.69 25.98
C ASP A 309 16.02 -21.26 24.75
N GLU A 310 16.51 -22.43 24.33
CA GLU A 310 15.94 -23.18 23.21
C GLU A 310 14.43 -23.36 23.43
N ARG A 311 14.01 -23.57 24.68
CA ARG A 311 12.60 -23.79 25.00
C ARG A 311 11.78 -22.52 24.74
N ALA A 312 12.20 -21.36 25.24
CA ALA A 312 11.48 -20.11 25.01
C ALA A 312 11.41 -19.74 23.51
N VAL A 313 12.52 -19.90 22.79
CA VAL A 313 12.58 -19.63 21.35
C VAL A 313 11.68 -20.59 20.56
N MET A 314 11.69 -21.88 20.91
CA MET A 314 10.82 -22.87 20.27
C MET A 314 9.34 -22.68 20.62
N GLU A 315 9.01 -22.25 21.84
CA GLU A 315 7.65 -21.89 22.25
C GLU A 315 7.13 -20.71 21.40
N GLU A 316 7.95 -19.69 21.19
CA GLU A 316 7.62 -18.56 20.30
C GLU A 316 7.43 -19.02 18.84
N PHE A 317 8.35 -19.83 18.31
CA PHE A 317 8.21 -20.41 16.97
C PHE A 317 6.91 -21.21 16.82
N TYR A 318 6.60 -22.08 17.79
CA TYR A 318 5.40 -22.90 17.75
C TYR A 318 4.11 -22.06 17.87
N GLN A 319 4.14 -20.98 18.64
CA GLN A 319 3.04 -20.02 18.70
C GLN A 319 2.77 -19.39 17.33
N GLN A 320 3.83 -18.98 16.62
CA GLN A 320 3.70 -18.36 15.30
C GLN A 320 3.27 -19.37 14.22
N ILE A 321 3.90 -20.55 14.13
CA ILE A 321 3.56 -21.54 13.08
C ILE A 321 2.16 -22.13 13.30
N GLY A 322 1.69 -22.18 14.55
CA GLY A 322 0.32 -22.56 14.90
C GLY A 322 -0.74 -21.60 14.38
N THR A 323 -0.38 -20.39 13.93
CA THR A 323 -1.33 -19.47 13.25
C THR A 323 -1.60 -19.85 11.80
N GLY A 324 -0.70 -20.62 11.18
CA GLY A 324 -0.74 -20.93 9.75
C GLY A 324 -0.37 -19.74 8.85
N ARG A 325 0.18 -18.65 9.39
CA ARG A 325 0.54 -17.43 8.64
C ARG A 325 2.03 -17.26 8.39
N MET A 326 2.87 -18.24 8.72
CA MET A 326 4.32 -18.08 8.56
C MET A 326 4.77 -18.30 7.12
N VAL A 327 5.61 -17.42 6.61
CA VAL A 327 6.33 -17.59 5.35
C VAL A 327 7.68 -18.26 5.61
N LEU A 328 8.06 -19.22 4.76
CA LEU A 328 9.38 -19.82 4.77
C LEU A 328 10.21 -19.29 3.59
N VAL A 329 11.42 -18.82 3.86
CA VAL A 329 12.46 -18.50 2.87
C VAL A 329 13.59 -19.52 3.06
N ALA A 330 13.64 -20.53 2.18
CA ALA A 330 14.66 -21.57 2.20
C ALA A 330 15.82 -21.17 1.29
N VAL A 331 17.01 -20.97 1.86
CA VAL A 331 18.21 -20.54 1.13
C VAL A 331 19.17 -21.71 0.92
N SER A 332 19.45 -22.50 1.96
CA SER A 332 20.33 -23.68 1.86
C SER A 332 20.17 -24.62 3.07
N GLY A 333 20.81 -25.79 3.01
CA GLY A 333 20.93 -26.72 4.15
C GLY A 333 19.70 -27.59 4.42
N VAL A 334 18.72 -27.61 3.51
CA VAL A 334 17.53 -28.47 3.59
C VAL A 334 17.90 -29.95 3.42
N HIS A 335 18.86 -30.25 2.54
CA HIS A 335 19.35 -31.60 2.21
C HIS A 335 20.47 -32.13 3.15
N GLY A 336 20.96 -31.32 4.10
CA GLY A 336 22.09 -31.74 4.96
C GLY A 336 23.46 -31.49 4.34
N GLU A 337 24.45 -32.33 4.63
CA GLU A 337 25.84 -32.18 4.14
C GLU A 337 26.11 -32.91 2.81
N ASN A 338 25.15 -33.72 2.33
CA ASN A 338 25.24 -34.48 1.09
C ASN A 338 24.69 -33.67 -0.12
N ASP A 339 24.75 -34.25 -1.32
CA ASP A 339 24.15 -33.69 -2.54
C ASP A 339 22.64 -33.44 -2.38
N PRO A 340 22.07 -32.42 -3.05
CA PRO A 340 22.71 -31.51 -4.02
C PRO A 340 23.59 -30.43 -3.37
N VAL A 341 24.52 -29.82 -4.12
CA VAL A 341 25.35 -28.72 -3.60
C VAL A 341 24.52 -27.45 -3.36
N ASP A 342 24.88 -26.66 -2.34
CA ASP A 342 24.22 -25.38 -2.09
C ASP A 342 24.79 -24.23 -2.95
N THR A 343 24.06 -23.11 -2.97
CA THR A 343 24.40 -21.93 -3.77
C THR A 343 25.74 -21.30 -3.39
N ASP A 344 26.16 -21.37 -2.12
CA ASP A 344 27.45 -20.83 -1.68
C ASP A 344 28.60 -21.70 -2.21
N ARG A 345 28.45 -23.03 -2.17
CA ARG A 345 29.40 -24.00 -2.74
C ARG A 345 29.49 -23.86 -4.26
N LEU A 346 28.35 -23.73 -4.94
CA LEU A 346 28.29 -23.44 -6.38
C LEU A 346 29.06 -22.16 -6.73
N THR A 347 28.81 -21.07 -5.99
CA THR A 347 29.47 -19.77 -6.19
C THR A 347 31.00 -19.91 -6.09
N ARG A 348 31.50 -20.64 -5.08
CA ARG A 348 32.93 -20.90 -4.91
C ARG A 348 33.51 -21.72 -6.07
N GLN A 349 32.87 -22.83 -6.43
CA GLN A 349 33.31 -23.71 -7.52
C GLN A 349 33.39 -22.96 -8.85
N LEU A 350 32.38 -22.15 -9.18
CA LEU A 350 32.38 -21.30 -10.38
C LEU A 350 33.47 -20.24 -10.33
N THR A 351 33.69 -19.62 -9.16
CA THR A 351 34.76 -18.61 -8.99
C THR A 351 36.14 -19.22 -9.23
N GLU A 352 36.40 -20.39 -8.66
CA GLU A 352 37.66 -21.12 -8.87
C GLU A 352 37.82 -21.54 -10.33
N ALA A 353 36.75 -21.98 -10.99
CA ALA A 353 36.80 -22.37 -12.40
C ALA A 353 37.09 -21.18 -13.34
N VAL A 354 36.43 -20.04 -13.12
CA VAL A 354 36.61 -18.82 -13.94
C VAL A 354 38.00 -18.22 -13.76
N TYR A 355 38.48 -18.13 -12.51
CA TYR A 355 39.74 -17.45 -12.20
C TYR A 355 40.92 -18.40 -11.98
N SER A 356 40.86 -19.62 -12.53
CA SER A 356 41.96 -20.60 -12.47
C SER A 356 42.48 -20.87 -11.04
N GLY A 357 41.57 -20.96 -10.07
CA GLY A 357 41.85 -21.22 -8.66
C GLY A 357 42.16 -19.99 -7.80
N VAL A 358 42.19 -18.78 -8.38
CA VAL A 358 42.38 -17.53 -7.63
C VAL A 358 41.03 -16.89 -7.30
N VAL A 359 40.62 -16.89 -6.04
CA VAL A 359 39.38 -16.21 -5.61
C VAL A 359 39.65 -14.72 -5.41
N PRO A 360 38.96 -13.80 -6.13
CA PRO A 360 39.10 -12.36 -5.94
C PRO A 360 38.77 -11.92 -4.51
N ASP A 361 39.35 -10.81 -4.04
CA ASP A 361 38.98 -10.16 -2.77
C ASP A 361 38.53 -8.71 -3.03
N PRO A 362 37.25 -8.36 -2.80
CA PRO A 362 36.19 -9.25 -2.29
C PRO A 362 35.74 -10.29 -3.32
N ALA A 363 35.41 -11.50 -2.84
CA ALA A 363 34.86 -12.55 -3.70
C ALA A 363 33.56 -12.08 -4.38
N PRO A 364 33.23 -12.56 -5.58
CA PRO A 364 31.98 -12.20 -6.26
C PRO A 364 30.75 -12.78 -5.55
N THR A 365 29.59 -12.19 -5.82
CA THR A 365 28.27 -12.76 -5.52
C THR A 365 27.89 -13.85 -6.51
N THR A 366 26.90 -14.69 -6.19
CA THR A 366 26.38 -15.71 -7.11
C THR A 366 25.94 -15.09 -8.44
N ALA A 367 25.24 -13.97 -8.42
CA ALA A 367 24.77 -13.29 -9.61
C ALA A 367 25.93 -12.78 -10.50
N GLU A 368 26.97 -12.21 -9.90
CA GLU A 368 28.16 -11.73 -10.63
C GLU A 368 28.90 -12.91 -11.28
N ILE A 369 29.24 -13.94 -10.50
CA ILE A 369 30.03 -15.05 -11.03
C ILE A 369 29.24 -15.91 -12.02
N TRP A 370 27.92 -16.02 -11.87
CA TRP A 370 27.08 -16.78 -12.79
C TRP A 370 27.16 -16.24 -14.23
N ASN A 371 26.99 -14.93 -14.38
CA ASN A 371 27.06 -14.28 -15.69
C ASN A 371 28.47 -14.35 -16.29
N THR A 372 29.50 -14.19 -15.47
CA THR A 372 30.90 -14.35 -15.92
C THR A 372 31.20 -15.78 -16.32
N ALA A 373 30.75 -16.79 -15.56
CA ALA A 373 30.96 -18.18 -15.87
C ALA A 373 30.28 -18.59 -17.18
N LEU A 374 29.06 -18.12 -17.45
CA LEU A 374 28.38 -18.35 -18.72
C LEU A 374 29.15 -17.76 -19.91
N ALA A 375 29.75 -16.58 -19.74
CA ALA A 375 30.52 -15.91 -20.78
C ALA A 375 31.89 -16.57 -21.03
N GLU A 376 32.62 -16.92 -19.96
CA GLU A 376 34.02 -17.37 -20.04
C GLU A 376 34.16 -18.90 -20.19
N LEU A 377 33.33 -19.69 -19.50
CA LEU A 377 33.40 -21.16 -19.51
C LEU A 377 32.45 -21.80 -20.54
N GLY A 378 31.41 -21.05 -20.93
CA GLY A 378 30.36 -21.50 -21.85
C GLY A 378 29.31 -22.43 -21.21
N SER A 379 28.12 -22.45 -21.82
CA SER A 379 26.93 -23.16 -21.30
C SER A 379 27.16 -24.65 -21.03
N ARG A 380 27.97 -25.36 -21.84
CA ARG A 380 28.25 -26.79 -21.63
C ARG A 380 28.96 -27.06 -20.30
N VAL A 381 29.99 -26.28 -19.97
CA VAL A 381 30.77 -26.47 -18.73
C VAL A 381 29.97 -26.02 -17.52
N VAL A 382 29.26 -24.89 -17.62
CA VAL A 382 28.32 -24.44 -16.58
C VAL A 382 27.23 -25.49 -16.32
N GLY A 383 26.78 -26.20 -17.36
CA GLY A 383 25.83 -27.30 -17.25
C GLY A 383 26.31 -28.46 -16.38
N GLU A 384 27.63 -28.71 -16.29
CA GLU A 384 28.20 -29.74 -15.40
C GLU A 384 28.02 -29.32 -13.93
N PHE A 385 28.20 -28.04 -13.59
CA PHE A 385 27.92 -27.51 -12.25
C PHE A 385 26.42 -27.49 -11.91
N VAL A 386 25.55 -27.22 -12.90
CA VAL A 386 24.09 -27.28 -12.71
C VAL A 386 23.63 -28.70 -12.40
N ALA A 387 24.30 -29.72 -12.94
CA ALA A 387 23.98 -31.12 -12.63
C ALA A 387 24.23 -31.46 -11.15
N GLU A 388 25.18 -30.80 -10.48
CA GLU A 388 25.44 -30.96 -9.03
C GLU A 388 24.32 -30.37 -8.16
N LEU A 389 23.44 -29.52 -8.71
CA LEU A 389 22.26 -28.97 -8.02
C LEU A 389 21.05 -29.93 -8.03
N ARG A 390 21.16 -31.05 -8.74
CA ARG A 390 20.10 -32.06 -8.85
C ARG A 390 20.36 -33.25 -7.97
N GLY A 391 19.27 -33.85 -7.52
CA GLY A 391 19.30 -35.17 -6.88
C GLY A 391 19.43 -35.05 -5.38
N ALA A 392 18.31 -35.27 -4.70
CA ALA A 392 18.24 -35.39 -3.26
C ALA A 392 18.39 -36.86 -2.84
N ASP A 393 19.24 -37.14 -1.85
CA ASP A 393 19.28 -38.46 -1.23
C ASP A 393 18.00 -38.77 -0.41
N ALA A 394 17.88 -40.01 0.10
CA ALA A 394 16.70 -40.44 0.85
C ALA A 394 16.49 -39.65 2.16
N GLU A 395 17.56 -39.14 2.78
CA GLU A 395 17.48 -38.34 4.01
C GLU A 395 17.01 -36.92 3.71
N SER A 396 17.54 -36.29 2.66
CA SER A 396 17.14 -34.98 2.12
C SER A 396 15.65 -34.94 1.78
N THR A 397 15.17 -36.02 1.16
CA THR A 397 13.75 -36.23 0.84
C THR A 397 12.86 -36.18 2.09
N THR A 398 13.37 -36.66 3.24
CA THR A 398 12.62 -36.65 4.50
C THR A 398 12.49 -35.24 5.07
N ALA A 399 13.58 -34.46 5.12
CA ALA A 399 13.55 -33.09 5.61
C ALA A 399 12.65 -32.20 4.75
N ALA A 400 12.79 -32.27 3.42
CA ALA A 400 11.97 -31.51 2.49
C ALA A 400 10.47 -31.89 2.59
N ARG A 401 10.14 -33.18 2.74
CA ARG A 401 8.77 -33.63 3.01
C ARG A 401 8.22 -33.09 4.33
N ARG A 402 9.03 -32.97 5.39
CA ARG A 402 8.61 -32.40 6.68
C ARG A 402 8.34 -30.91 6.57
N ILE A 403 9.16 -30.19 5.82
CA ILE A 403 8.99 -28.77 5.52
C ILE A 403 7.67 -28.55 4.77
N LEU A 404 7.47 -29.19 3.62
CA LEU A 404 6.21 -29.07 2.85
C LEU A 404 4.99 -29.60 3.61
N GLY A 405 5.22 -30.48 4.58
CA GLY A 405 4.21 -30.99 5.48
C GLY A 405 3.87 -30.07 6.65
N ALA A 406 4.47 -28.89 6.80
CA ALA A 406 4.17 -27.93 7.87
C ALA A 406 3.23 -26.80 7.37
N PRO A 407 2.54 -26.06 8.26
CA PRO A 407 1.51 -25.09 7.85
C PRO A 407 2.10 -23.74 7.45
N TRP A 408 2.83 -23.70 6.33
CA TRP A 408 3.37 -22.47 5.76
C TRP A 408 2.31 -21.71 4.95
N TRP A 409 2.28 -20.39 5.10
CA TRP A 409 1.55 -19.50 4.21
C TRP A 409 2.05 -19.64 2.78
N ARG A 410 3.38 -19.61 2.61
CA ARG A 410 4.08 -19.88 1.36
C ARG A 410 5.52 -20.32 1.64
N VAL A 411 6.09 -21.11 0.73
CA VAL A 411 7.51 -21.47 0.72
C VAL A 411 8.19 -20.79 -0.48
N TYR A 412 9.17 -19.94 -0.20
CA TYR A 412 10.04 -19.35 -1.19
C TYR A 412 11.38 -20.07 -1.18
N ASP A 413 11.69 -20.75 -2.27
CA ASP A 413 12.87 -21.57 -2.44
C ASP A 413 13.95 -20.82 -3.24
N PHE A 414 14.99 -20.41 -2.52
CA PHE A 414 16.22 -19.80 -3.05
C PHE A 414 17.37 -20.82 -3.11
N THR A 415 17.13 -22.11 -2.90
CA THR A 415 18.21 -23.12 -2.94
C THR A 415 18.78 -23.33 -4.34
N ALA A 416 17.99 -23.03 -5.39
CA ALA A 416 18.27 -23.33 -6.79
C ALA A 416 18.46 -24.84 -7.08
N THR A 417 17.92 -25.69 -6.19
CA THR A 417 17.95 -27.16 -6.32
C THR A 417 16.58 -27.70 -6.71
N ASP A 418 16.49 -28.98 -7.08
CA ASP A 418 15.22 -29.67 -7.31
C ASP A 418 14.65 -30.34 -6.03
N VAL A 419 15.16 -29.98 -4.84
CA VAL A 419 14.85 -30.67 -3.57
C VAL A 419 13.35 -30.67 -3.23
N PHE A 420 12.62 -29.63 -3.63
CA PHE A 420 11.17 -29.57 -3.44
C PHE A 420 10.41 -30.03 -4.69
N SER A 421 10.83 -29.58 -5.88
CA SER A 421 10.11 -29.83 -7.13
C SER A 421 10.17 -31.27 -7.62
N SER A 422 11.16 -32.07 -7.19
CA SER A 422 11.25 -33.52 -7.47
C SER A 422 10.42 -34.40 -6.53
N LEU A 423 9.94 -33.87 -5.39
CA LEU A 423 9.21 -34.66 -4.39
C LEU A 423 7.91 -35.28 -4.90
N PRO A 424 7.09 -34.64 -5.76
CA PRO A 424 5.89 -35.25 -6.31
C PRO A 424 6.13 -36.57 -7.06
N ASP A 425 7.29 -36.71 -7.71
CA ASP A 425 7.67 -37.94 -8.42
C ASP A 425 7.95 -39.09 -7.44
N ILE A 426 8.34 -38.75 -6.21
CA ILE A 426 8.66 -39.70 -5.13
C ILE A 426 7.42 -40.00 -4.26
N ASP A 427 6.62 -38.98 -3.93
CA ASP A 427 5.39 -39.07 -3.14
C ASP A 427 4.28 -38.20 -3.74
N PRO A 428 3.43 -38.79 -4.61
CA PRO A 428 2.37 -38.05 -5.32
C PRO A 428 1.39 -37.32 -4.39
N ARG A 429 1.24 -37.76 -3.13
CA ARG A 429 0.34 -37.11 -2.16
C ARG A 429 0.77 -35.70 -1.77
N ILE A 430 2.04 -35.36 -1.97
CA ILE A 430 2.54 -34.00 -1.72
C ILE A 430 1.89 -33.00 -2.67
N ALA A 431 1.67 -33.39 -3.93
CA ALA A 431 1.00 -32.55 -4.93
C ALA A 431 -0.50 -32.30 -4.64
N GLU A 432 -1.13 -33.11 -3.76
CA GLU A 432 -2.51 -32.85 -3.31
C GLU A 432 -2.60 -31.65 -2.37
N THR A 433 -1.49 -31.29 -1.71
CA THR A 433 -1.46 -30.24 -0.68
C THR A 433 -0.53 -29.08 -1.00
N ASN A 434 0.36 -29.25 -1.99
CA ASN A 434 1.35 -28.26 -2.41
C ASN A 434 1.31 -28.06 -3.93
N THR A 435 1.51 -26.83 -4.38
CA THR A 435 1.74 -26.47 -5.78
C THR A 435 3.19 -26.02 -5.94
N PHE A 436 3.88 -26.57 -6.92
CA PHE A 436 5.27 -26.20 -7.23
C PHE A 436 5.28 -25.21 -8.39
N VAL A 437 5.96 -24.08 -8.20
CA VAL A 437 5.98 -22.98 -9.14
C VAL A 437 7.42 -22.64 -9.49
N ASP A 438 7.72 -22.62 -10.77
CA ASP A 438 8.94 -21.99 -11.29
C ASP A 438 8.70 -20.49 -11.47
N ALA A 439 9.41 -19.66 -10.70
CA ALA A 439 9.22 -18.21 -10.73
C ALA A 439 9.62 -17.58 -12.08
N LEU A 440 10.50 -18.22 -12.86
CA LEU A 440 10.89 -17.74 -14.20
C LEU A 440 9.80 -17.99 -15.24
N ALA A 441 9.03 -19.07 -15.08
CA ALA A 441 8.06 -19.49 -16.09
C ALA A 441 6.62 -19.06 -15.78
N ARG A 442 6.25 -18.94 -14.49
CA ARG A 442 4.84 -18.75 -14.09
C ARG A 442 4.69 -17.55 -13.16
N LYS A 443 3.71 -16.71 -13.44
CA LYS A 443 3.33 -15.56 -12.60
C LYS A 443 2.58 -16.04 -11.34
N PRO A 444 2.51 -15.22 -10.28
CA PRO A 444 1.63 -15.52 -9.17
C PRO A 444 0.15 -15.49 -9.62
N ALA A 445 -0.65 -16.39 -9.07
CA ALA A 445 -2.07 -16.54 -9.41
C ALA A 445 -2.96 -16.36 -8.17
N ALA A 446 -4.22 -15.97 -8.39
CA ALA A 446 -5.19 -15.82 -7.31
C ALA A 446 -5.66 -17.17 -6.75
N GLY A 447 -5.82 -17.28 -5.42
CA GLY A 447 -6.72 -18.27 -4.81
C GLY A 447 -6.29 -19.74 -4.84
N ASN A 448 -5.01 -20.06 -4.57
CA ASN A 448 -4.57 -21.45 -4.44
C ASN A 448 -5.03 -22.10 -3.11
N ALA A 449 -5.67 -23.28 -3.19
CA ALA A 449 -6.01 -24.06 -1.98
C ALA A 449 -4.79 -24.70 -1.31
N THR A 450 -3.80 -25.02 -2.13
CA THR A 450 -2.57 -25.71 -1.76
C THR A 450 -1.47 -24.71 -1.43
N ILE A 451 -0.46 -25.15 -0.68
CA ILE A 451 0.69 -24.32 -0.32
C ILE A 451 1.59 -24.18 -1.56
N GLU A 452 1.92 -22.96 -1.94
CA GLU A 452 2.84 -22.74 -3.04
C GLU A 452 4.29 -22.86 -2.55
N ALA A 453 5.07 -23.68 -3.24
CA ALA A 453 6.53 -23.73 -3.14
C ALA A 453 7.10 -23.13 -4.43
N VAL A 454 7.73 -21.96 -4.31
CA VAL A 454 8.14 -21.12 -5.43
C VAL A 454 9.66 -21.14 -5.57
N ALA A 455 10.17 -21.76 -6.63
CA ALA A 455 11.59 -21.76 -6.97
C ALA A 455 12.00 -20.38 -7.52
N MET A 456 12.52 -19.53 -6.64
CA MET A 456 12.84 -18.12 -6.92
C MET A 456 14.04 -17.94 -7.85
N HIS A 457 14.90 -18.94 -7.96
CA HIS A 457 16.02 -18.98 -8.90
C HIS A 457 15.74 -19.83 -10.15
N GLY A 458 14.55 -20.44 -10.26
CA GLY A 458 14.23 -21.43 -11.29
C GLY A 458 14.61 -22.85 -10.88
N ASN A 459 14.26 -23.83 -11.74
CA ASN A 459 14.64 -25.22 -11.55
C ASN A 459 15.95 -25.54 -12.26
N PRO A 460 16.82 -26.41 -11.72
CA PRO A 460 18.14 -26.68 -12.28
C PRO A 460 18.12 -27.55 -13.55
N THR A 461 17.20 -27.36 -14.51
CA THR A 461 17.10 -28.18 -15.74
C THR A 461 18.17 -27.87 -16.80
N GLY A 462 18.83 -26.73 -16.68
CA GLY A 462 19.93 -26.27 -17.52
C GLY A 462 20.41 -24.88 -17.06
N PRO A 463 21.55 -24.39 -17.54
CA PRO A 463 22.02 -23.05 -17.19
C PRO A 463 21.04 -21.93 -17.55
N GLU A 464 20.30 -22.06 -18.64
CA GLU A 464 19.27 -21.10 -19.08
C GLU A 464 18.00 -21.11 -18.22
N ALA A 465 17.82 -22.16 -17.40
CA ALA A 465 16.67 -22.32 -16.52
C ALA A 465 16.91 -21.74 -15.11
N LEU A 466 18.08 -21.13 -14.87
CA LEU A 466 18.45 -20.52 -13.60
C LEU A 466 18.80 -19.05 -13.75
N ASP A 467 18.36 -18.24 -12.78
CA ASP A 467 18.67 -16.82 -12.69
C ASP A 467 18.88 -16.39 -11.23
N PHE A 468 20.06 -15.85 -10.95
CA PHE A 468 20.48 -15.41 -9.61
C PHE A 468 20.41 -13.90 -9.41
N THR A 469 20.06 -13.12 -10.43
CA THR A 469 19.97 -11.66 -10.34
C THR A 469 18.78 -11.21 -9.48
N VAL A 470 18.77 -9.97 -9.01
CA VAL A 470 17.58 -9.37 -8.37
C VAL A 470 16.86 -8.52 -9.43
N PRO A 471 15.61 -8.84 -9.78
CA PRO A 471 14.86 -8.06 -10.77
C PRO A 471 14.70 -6.60 -10.35
N ALA A 472 14.66 -5.70 -11.34
CA ALA A 472 14.33 -4.29 -11.10
C ALA A 472 12.87 -4.17 -10.61
N ASP A 473 12.57 -3.12 -9.83
CA ASP A 473 11.23 -2.96 -9.25
C ASP A 473 10.12 -2.75 -10.31
N ASP A 474 10.47 -2.23 -11.49
CA ASP A 474 9.57 -1.98 -12.62
C ASP A 474 9.56 -3.10 -13.67
N ASP A 475 10.36 -4.15 -13.48
CA ASP A 475 10.35 -5.35 -14.34
C ASP A 475 8.97 -6.04 -14.30
N LEU A 476 8.52 -6.48 -15.47
CA LEU A 476 7.22 -7.12 -15.72
C LEU A 476 7.33 -8.65 -15.84
N SER A 477 8.55 -9.20 -15.73
CA SER A 477 8.79 -10.64 -15.79
C SER A 477 8.03 -11.40 -14.69
N PRO A 478 7.65 -12.67 -14.92
CA PRO A 478 7.01 -13.49 -13.88
C PRO A 478 7.78 -13.53 -12.57
N ARG A 479 9.12 -13.57 -12.67
CA ARG A 479 10.03 -13.59 -11.52
C ARG A 479 9.98 -12.27 -10.75
N ALA A 480 9.99 -11.12 -11.45
CA ALA A 480 9.85 -9.82 -10.80
C ALA A 480 8.54 -9.70 -10.01
N LEU A 481 7.43 -10.22 -10.54
CA LEU A 481 6.15 -10.26 -9.83
C LEU A 481 6.22 -11.12 -8.55
N TRP A 482 6.92 -12.26 -8.59
CA TRP A 482 7.18 -13.06 -7.39
C TRP A 482 8.04 -12.34 -6.36
N PHE A 483 9.08 -11.60 -6.78
CA PHE A 483 9.87 -10.77 -5.87
C PHE A 483 9.02 -9.65 -5.24
N ARG A 484 8.12 -9.02 -6.00
CA ARG A 484 7.19 -8.02 -5.46
C ARG A 484 6.21 -8.65 -4.47
N ARG A 485 5.66 -9.83 -4.76
CA ARG A 485 4.80 -10.57 -3.82
C ARG A 485 5.55 -10.97 -2.55
N LEU A 486 6.79 -11.47 -2.68
CA LEU A 486 7.66 -11.79 -1.54
C LEU A 486 7.87 -10.55 -0.66
N LYS A 487 8.24 -9.39 -1.23
CA LYS A 487 8.42 -8.14 -0.47
C LYS A 487 7.13 -7.75 0.27
N ALA A 488 5.96 -7.89 -0.36
CA ALA A 488 4.68 -7.62 0.31
C ALA A 488 4.43 -8.59 1.48
N GLU A 489 4.68 -9.89 1.29
CA GLU A 489 4.44 -10.92 2.32
C GLU A 489 5.41 -10.83 3.49
N LEU A 490 6.66 -10.44 3.26
CA LEU A 490 7.63 -10.17 4.32
C LEU A 490 7.20 -9.00 5.23
N LEU A 491 6.35 -8.10 4.74
CA LEU A 491 5.78 -7.00 5.51
C LEU A 491 4.49 -7.37 6.25
N THR A 492 3.78 -8.43 5.84
CA THR A 492 2.46 -8.80 6.37
C THR A 492 2.44 -10.12 7.16
N HIS A 493 3.52 -10.90 7.11
CA HIS A 493 3.59 -12.23 7.74
C HIS A 493 4.84 -12.44 8.59
N PRO A 494 4.77 -13.23 9.69
CA PRO A 494 5.95 -13.75 10.35
C PRO A 494 6.77 -14.61 9.37
N THR A 495 8.10 -14.50 9.44
CA THR A 495 8.99 -15.11 8.43
C THR A 495 10.04 -16.00 9.07
N VAL A 496 10.35 -17.11 8.42
CA VAL A 496 11.46 -18.00 8.77
C VAL A 496 12.47 -18.05 7.65
N PHE A 497 13.74 -17.82 7.95
CA PHE A 497 14.86 -18.04 7.04
C PHE A 497 15.57 -19.34 7.41
N MET A 498 15.87 -20.19 6.42
CA MET A 498 16.67 -21.40 6.59
C MET A 498 17.95 -21.30 5.76
N ALA A 499 19.10 -21.47 6.41
CA ALA A 499 20.40 -21.50 5.74
C ALA A 499 21.36 -22.47 6.42
N ALA A 500 22.20 -23.15 5.62
CA ALA A 500 23.22 -24.07 6.10
C ALA A 500 24.22 -23.37 7.04
N SER A 501 24.59 -22.12 6.71
CA SER A 501 25.52 -21.31 7.49
C SER A 501 24.97 -19.90 7.78
N PRO A 502 25.18 -19.35 8.99
CA PRO A 502 24.81 -17.97 9.30
C PRO A 502 25.70 -16.93 8.62
N SER A 503 26.86 -17.33 8.10
CA SER A 503 27.76 -16.48 7.33
C SER A 503 27.46 -16.47 5.82
N SER A 504 26.44 -17.22 5.39
CA SER A 504 26.06 -17.38 3.97
C SER A 504 25.75 -16.04 3.32
N ARG A 505 26.39 -15.73 2.18
CA ARG A 505 26.11 -14.49 1.45
C ARG A 505 24.71 -14.51 0.85
N SER A 506 24.29 -15.65 0.33
CA SER A 506 22.93 -15.86 -0.19
C SER A 506 21.86 -15.61 0.88
N LEU A 507 22.10 -16.02 2.14
CA LEU A 507 21.22 -15.69 3.25
C LEU A 507 21.09 -14.18 3.42
N TRP A 508 22.21 -13.46 3.47
CA TRP A 508 22.20 -12.02 3.70
C TRP A 508 21.63 -11.23 2.52
N ASN A 509 21.74 -11.75 1.29
CA ASN A 509 21.06 -11.21 0.11
C ASN A 509 19.54 -11.40 0.22
N ALA A 510 19.08 -12.59 0.61
CA ALA A 510 17.66 -12.84 0.85
C ALA A 510 17.10 -11.97 2.00
N LEU A 511 17.87 -11.78 3.08
CA LEU A 511 17.53 -10.87 4.17
C LEU A 511 17.52 -9.40 3.75
N ALA A 512 18.35 -9.00 2.80
CA ALA A 512 18.36 -7.63 2.26
C ALA A 512 17.04 -7.28 1.57
N LEU A 513 16.36 -8.25 0.93
CA LEU A 513 15.01 -8.09 0.39
C LEU A 513 13.97 -7.80 1.49
N ALA A 514 14.27 -8.19 2.73
CA ALA A 514 13.40 -8.10 3.89
C ALA A 514 13.69 -6.91 4.81
N GLN A 515 14.71 -6.08 4.53
CA GLN A 515 15.19 -5.06 5.48
C GLN A 515 14.16 -3.93 5.69
N PRO A 516 13.58 -3.80 6.90
CA PRO A 516 12.80 -2.64 7.28
C PRO A 516 13.73 -1.52 7.78
N GLN A 517 13.27 -0.29 7.67
CA GLN A 517 14.08 0.89 8.00
C GLN A 517 14.13 1.23 9.49
N THR A 518 13.34 0.58 10.37
CA THR A 518 13.34 0.85 11.82
C THR A 518 13.03 -0.38 12.69
N GLU A 519 13.46 -0.36 13.96
CA GLU A 519 13.28 -1.45 14.95
C GLU A 519 11.82 -1.68 15.40
N ALA A 520 10.94 -0.67 15.28
CA ALA A 520 9.55 -0.71 15.76
C ALA A 520 8.59 -1.53 14.89
N GLU A 521 9.07 -2.13 13.79
CA GLU A 521 8.25 -2.59 12.68
C GLU A 521 8.55 -4.04 12.31
N HIS A 522 8.16 -4.99 13.16
CA HIS A 522 8.46 -6.40 12.93
C HIS A 522 7.27 -7.31 13.25
N PHE A 523 6.85 -8.08 12.24
CA PHE A 523 6.37 -9.43 12.52
C PHE A 523 7.55 -10.28 13.02
N PRO A 524 7.33 -11.29 13.87
CA PRO A 524 8.40 -12.16 14.34
C PRO A 524 9.18 -12.78 13.17
N ARG A 525 10.51 -12.69 13.21
CA ARG A 525 11.40 -13.26 12.19
C ARG A 525 12.37 -14.23 12.83
N PHE A 526 12.45 -15.43 12.28
CA PHE A 526 13.30 -16.49 12.76
C PHE A 526 14.40 -16.79 11.75
N LEU A 527 15.58 -17.14 12.25
CA LEU A 527 16.65 -17.73 11.45
C LEU A 527 16.99 -19.10 12.01
N ILE A 528 16.83 -20.14 11.18
CA ILE A 528 17.21 -21.52 11.49
C ILE A 528 18.52 -21.78 10.78
N THR A 529 19.58 -21.87 11.57
CA THR A 529 20.92 -22.19 11.10
C THR A 529 21.76 -22.65 12.28
N GLY A 530 22.90 -23.29 12.01
CA GLY A 530 23.83 -23.68 13.07
C GLY A 530 24.24 -22.52 13.99
N PRO A 531 24.83 -22.80 15.15
CA PRO A 531 25.13 -21.77 16.16
C PRO A 531 26.05 -20.65 15.68
N GLY A 532 26.85 -20.89 14.64
CA GLY A 532 27.75 -19.90 14.04
C GLY A 532 28.87 -19.41 14.96
N THR A 533 29.62 -18.42 14.48
CA THR A 533 30.58 -17.69 15.30
C THR A 533 29.86 -16.69 16.22
N ALA A 534 30.60 -16.10 17.17
CA ALA A 534 30.05 -15.02 18.00
C ALA A 534 29.69 -13.78 17.17
N ALA A 535 30.46 -13.50 16.11
CA ALA A 535 30.19 -12.42 15.17
C ALA A 535 28.89 -12.66 14.39
N ASP A 536 28.67 -13.89 13.93
CA ASP A 536 27.42 -14.27 13.25
C ASP A 536 26.21 -14.05 14.17
N ARG A 537 26.27 -14.54 15.41
CA ARG A 537 25.18 -14.33 16.38
C ARG A 537 24.93 -12.86 16.69
N ALA A 538 25.98 -12.03 16.73
CA ALA A 538 25.83 -10.59 16.90
C ALA A 538 25.14 -9.95 15.68
N ARG A 539 25.55 -10.34 14.47
CA ARG A 539 24.98 -9.86 13.21
C ARG A 539 23.51 -10.25 13.06
N ILE A 540 23.16 -11.49 13.41
CA ILE A 540 21.78 -12.00 13.43
C ILE A 540 20.92 -11.19 14.41
N ARG A 541 21.45 -10.87 15.59
CA ARG A 541 20.75 -10.03 16.59
C ARG A 541 20.56 -8.60 16.09
N GLN A 542 21.58 -8.00 15.47
CA GLN A 542 21.50 -6.66 14.86
C GLN A 542 20.47 -6.63 13.73
N ALA A 543 20.31 -7.73 13.00
CA ALA A 543 19.28 -7.88 11.99
C ALA A 543 17.88 -8.09 12.56
N GLY A 544 17.70 -8.13 13.90
CA GLY A 544 16.40 -8.33 14.55
C GLY A 544 15.79 -9.70 14.29
N LEU A 545 16.61 -10.75 14.24
CA LEU A 545 16.18 -12.14 14.00
C LEU A 545 16.29 -12.98 15.27
N THR A 546 15.27 -13.78 15.55
CA THR A 546 15.30 -14.82 16.58
C THR A 546 16.05 -16.05 16.05
N HIS A 547 17.22 -16.34 16.63
CA HIS A 547 18.10 -17.43 16.16
C HIS A 547 17.74 -18.78 16.78
N ILE A 548 17.33 -19.73 15.95
CA ILE A 548 17.16 -21.14 16.30
C ILE A 548 18.45 -21.88 15.91
N GLN A 549 19.25 -22.30 16.90
CA GLN A 549 20.64 -22.75 16.71
C GLN A 549 20.75 -24.23 16.29
N VAL A 550 20.08 -24.62 15.21
CA VAL A 550 20.15 -25.96 14.64
C VAL A 550 20.16 -25.89 13.11
N SER A 551 20.79 -26.85 12.43
CA SER A 551 20.79 -26.87 10.97
C SER A 551 19.37 -27.09 10.42
N PRO A 552 19.04 -26.52 9.24
CA PRO A 552 17.70 -26.65 8.66
C PRO A 552 17.24 -28.11 8.50
N HIS A 553 18.12 -28.99 8.03
CA HIS A 553 17.85 -30.43 7.94
C HIS A 553 17.43 -31.05 9.29
N VAL A 554 18.24 -30.85 10.34
CA VAL A 554 17.95 -31.42 11.67
C VAL A 554 16.69 -30.81 12.27
N PHE A 555 16.46 -29.51 12.07
CA PHE A 555 15.24 -28.83 12.49
C PHE A 555 14.00 -29.46 11.84
N ALA A 556 14.02 -29.63 10.52
CA ALA A 556 12.90 -30.20 9.78
C ALA A 556 12.58 -31.63 10.24
N VAL A 557 13.60 -32.47 10.43
CA VAL A 557 13.41 -33.86 10.85
C VAL A 557 12.88 -33.96 12.28
N ARG A 558 13.40 -33.15 13.21
CA ARG A 558 13.07 -33.26 14.65
C ARG A 558 11.87 -32.42 15.07
N GLN A 559 11.84 -31.14 14.68
CA GLN A 559 10.90 -30.15 15.19
C GLN A 559 9.63 -30.02 14.34
N LEU A 560 9.65 -30.46 13.07
CA LEU A 560 8.49 -30.49 12.17
C LEU A 560 7.90 -31.90 11.98
N ARG A 561 8.07 -32.78 12.97
CA ARG A 561 7.53 -34.15 12.90
C ARG A 561 5.98 -34.16 12.83
N PRO A 562 5.36 -35.08 12.08
CA PRO A 562 3.92 -35.23 12.00
C PRO A 562 3.30 -35.57 13.36
N GLY A 563 2.01 -35.28 13.49
CA GLY A 563 1.24 -35.59 14.68
C GLY A 563 1.37 -34.57 15.82
N LEU A 564 2.24 -33.56 15.69
CA LEU A 564 2.26 -32.44 16.63
C LEU A 564 0.96 -31.64 16.54
N GLU A 565 0.26 -31.50 17.67
CA GLU A 565 -1.06 -30.86 17.73
C GLU A 565 -1.01 -29.42 17.20
N ILE A 566 0.02 -28.65 17.58
CA ILE A 566 0.17 -27.26 17.16
C ILE A 566 0.29 -27.11 15.62
N LEU A 567 0.98 -28.04 14.95
CA LEU A 567 1.10 -28.04 13.49
C LEU A 567 -0.23 -28.41 12.84
N GLN A 568 -1.00 -29.33 13.44
CA GLN A 568 -2.34 -29.68 12.96
C GLN A 568 -3.33 -28.52 13.13
N GLN A 569 -3.25 -27.80 14.25
CA GLN A 569 -4.03 -26.58 14.46
C GLN A 569 -3.67 -25.51 13.43
N GLY A 570 -2.39 -25.28 13.17
CA GLY A 570 -1.93 -24.37 12.12
C GLY A 570 -2.43 -24.76 10.74
N LYS A 571 -2.40 -26.05 10.38
CA LYS A 571 -2.94 -26.55 9.12
C LYS A 571 -4.44 -26.31 8.99
N ARG A 572 -5.21 -26.56 10.05
CA ARG A 572 -6.66 -26.31 10.07
C ARG A 572 -6.96 -24.84 9.88
N ARG A 573 -6.24 -23.95 10.57
CA ARG A 573 -6.38 -22.49 10.42
C ARG A 573 -6.01 -22.01 9.02
N LEU A 574 -4.88 -22.47 8.47
CA LEU A 574 -4.48 -22.14 7.11
C LEU A 574 -5.52 -22.63 6.09
N ALA A 575 -6.00 -23.86 6.25
CA ALA A 575 -7.11 -24.38 5.45
C ALA A 575 -8.37 -23.53 5.63
N ASP A 576 -8.73 -23.12 6.85
CA ASP A 576 -9.90 -22.25 7.12
C ASP A 576 -9.74 -20.84 6.53
N ILE A 577 -8.52 -20.28 6.45
CA ILE A 577 -8.27 -18.97 5.81
C ILE A 577 -8.42 -19.11 4.30
N ARG A 578 -7.80 -20.12 3.68
CA ARG A 578 -7.88 -20.37 2.23
C ARG A 578 -9.26 -20.84 1.80
N VAL A 579 -9.90 -21.67 2.62
CA VAL A 579 -11.31 -22.03 2.48
C VAL A 579 -12.18 -20.84 2.82
N GLY A 580 -11.80 -19.92 3.70
CA GLY A 580 -12.49 -18.67 4.02
C GLY A 580 -12.54 -17.71 2.83
N ALA A 581 -11.42 -17.55 2.14
CA ALA A 581 -11.32 -16.88 0.84
C ALA A 581 -12.24 -17.57 -0.20
N ARG A 582 -12.37 -18.90 -0.17
CA ARG A 582 -13.39 -19.65 -0.95
C ARG A 582 -14.81 -19.60 -0.37
N ARG A 583 -15.00 -19.38 0.93
CA ARG A 583 -16.32 -19.27 1.56
C ARG A 583 -16.94 -17.99 1.04
N GLY A 584 -16.15 -16.93 0.83
CA GLY A 584 -16.56 -15.76 0.05
C GLY A 584 -17.00 -16.08 -1.39
N SER A 585 -16.63 -17.24 -1.96
CA SER A 585 -16.96 -17.60 -3.35
C SER A 585 -18.35 -18.21 -3.51
N GLY A 586 -19.00 -18.78 -2.49
CA GLY A 586 -20.21 -19.60 -2.66
C GLY A 586 -21.35 -19.41 -1.65
N ILE A 587 -22.16 -20.46 -1.45
CA ILE A 587 -23.28 -20.50 -0.50
C ILE A 587 -22.81 -20.96 0.89
N LYS A 588 -23.17 -20.22 1.94
CA LYS A 588 -22.80 -20.52 3.34
C LYS A 588 -24.00 -20.93 4.17
N LEU A 589 -23.82 -21.77 5.18
CA LEU A 589 -24.84 -21.98 6.22
C LEU A 589 -24.79 -20.85 7.25
N VAL A 590 -25.96 -20.32 7.62
CA VAL A 590 -26.08 -19.28 8.65
C VAL A 590 -25.58 -19.78 10.00
N SER A 591 -25.75 -21.06 10.33
CA SER A 591 -25.21 -21.65 11.55
C SER A 591 -23.69 -21.45 11.65
N SER A 592 -22.95 -21.81 10.59
CA SER A 592 -21.50 -21.62 10.54
C SER A 592 -21.09 -20.15 10.64
N LEU A 593 -21.88 -19.25 10.04
CA LEU A 593 -21.64 -17.81 10.07
C LEU A 593 -21.85 -17.20 11.45
N VAL A 594 -22.87 -17.65 12.19
CA VAL A 594 -23.16 -17.21 13.55
C VAL A 594 -22.15 -17.77 14.55
N ASP A 595 -21.78 -19.04 14.41
CA ASP A 595 -20.84 -19.72 15.32
C ASP A 595 -19.42 -19.14 15.21
N SER A 596 -19.03 -18.68 14.02
CA SER A 596 -17.72 -18.05 13.77
C SER A 596 -17.72 -16.53 13.94
N ALA A 597 -18.86 -15.92 14.26
CA ALA A 597 -18.98 -14.48 14.37
C ALA A 597 -18.24 -13.95 15.62
N PRO A 598 -17.51 -12.83 15.52
CA PRO A 598 -17.06 -12.11 16.70
C PRO A 598 -18.26 -11.61 17.51
N ALA A 599 -18.06 -11.29 18.79
CA ALA A 599 -19.08 -10.63 19.59
C ALA A 599 -19.49 -9.29 18.94
N GLY A 600 -20.76 -8.94 19.11
CA GLY A 600 -21.31 -7.68 18.64
C GLY A 600 -20.56 -6.48 19.22
N SER A 601 -20.55 -5.38 18.48
CA SER A 601 -19.75 -4.21 18.80
C SER A 601 -20.55 -2.91 18.69
N VAL A 602 -20.25 -1.98 19.60
CA VAL A 602 -20.79 -0.62 19.54
C VAL A 602 -20.40 0.13 18.26
N GLU A 603 -19.37 -0.34 17.55
CA GLU A 603 -18.94 0.22 16.27
C GLU A 603 -20.00 0.08 15.16
N PHE A 604 -20.88 -0.93 15.23
CA PHE A 604 -22.06 -1.00 14.36
C PHE A 604 -22.92 0.27 14.47
N LEU A 605 -23.17 0.75 15.69
CA LEU A 605 -23.94 1.97 15.93
C LEU A 605 -23.24 3.25 15.45
N LYS A 606 -21.92 3.19 15.21
CA LYS A 606 -21.10 4.26 14.64
C LYS A 606 -20.97 4.17 13.11
N GLY A 607 -21.61 3.18 12.48
CA GLY A 607 -21.66 3.03 11.03
C GLY A 607 -20.72 1.96 10.46
N GLN A 608 -20.23 1.00 11.25
CA GLN A 608 -19.60 -0.20 10.71
C GLN A 608 -20.65 -1.12 10.06
N ASP A 609 -20.27 -1.87 9.02
CA ASP A 609 -21.13 -2.92 8.43
C ASP A 609 -21.56 -3.96 9.48
N PRO A 610 -22.81 -4.48 9.40
CA PRO A 610 -23.31 -5.43 10.39
C PRO A 610 -22.56 -6.77 10.33
N THR A 611 -22.26 -7.31 11.50
CA THR A 611 -21.78 -8.68 11.70
C THR A 611 -22.89 -9.56 12.27
N TRP A 612 -22.74 -10.89 12.17
CA TRP A 612 -23.68 -11.82 12.80
C TRP A 612 -23.69 -11.72 14.33
N GLY A 613 -22.59 -11.25 14.93
CA GLY A 613 -22.50 -10.92 16.36
C GLY A 613 -23.42 -9.75 16.74
N ASP A 614 -23.49 -8.71 15.91
CA ASP A 614 -24.37 -7.56 16.15
C ASP A 614 -25.86 -7.94 16.14
N ILE A 615 -26.22 -8.96 15.35
CA ILE A 615 -27.57 -9.52 15.33
C ILE A 615 -27.82 -10.37 16.58
N LYS A 616 -26.87 -11.26 16.92
CA LYS A 616 -26.96 -12.19 18.04
C LYS A 616 -27.02 -11.50 19.40
N ASP A 617 -26.20 -10.46 19.59
CA ASP A 617 -26.01 -9.77 20.86
C ASP A 617 -26.94 -8.54 21.00
N GLY A 618 -27.78 -8.26 20.00
CA GLY A 618 -28.85 -7.25 20.09
C GLY A 618 -28.46 -5.80 19.79
N PHE A 619 -27.25 -5.55 19.26
CA PHE A 619 -26.85 -4.22 18.79
C PHE A 619 -27.68 -3.74 17.59
N ALA A 620 -28.03 -4.68 16.70
CA ALA A 620 -28.92 -4.43 15.58
C ALA A 620 -30.38 -4.59 16.02
N VAL A 621 -31.06 -3.46 16.25
CA VAL A 621 -32.48 -3.43 16.62
C VAL A 621 -33.37 -4.08 15.57
N LYS A 622 -34.39 -4.82 16.02
CA LYS A 622 -35.34 -5.48 15.14
C LYS A 622 -36.38 -4.48 14.62
N LEU A 623 -36.21 -4.05 13.38
CA LEU A 623 -37.10 -3.11 12.72
C LEU A 623 -38.35 -3.80 12.14
N SER A 624 -39.43 -3.04 11.98
CA SER A 624 -40.71 -3.51 11.45
C SER A 624 -40.64 -4.10 10.02
N ILE A 625 -39.60 -3.76 9.25
CA ILE A 625 -39.32 -4.38 7.94
C ILE A 625 -39.12 -5.89 8.06
N THR A 626 -38.50 -6.38 9.14
CA THR A 626 -38.25 -7.81 9.37
C THR A 626 -39.59 -8.55 9.46
N ASP A 627 -40.60 -7.96 10.10
CA ASP A 627 -41.93 -8.53 10.17
C ASP A 627 -42.68 -8.45 8.82
N ARG A 628 -42.45 -7.42 8.00
CA ARG A 628 -42.96 -7.36 6.61
C ARG A 628 -42.35 -8.45 5.74
N ILE A 629 -41.04 -8.68 5.83
CA ILE A 629 -40.34 -9.77 5.13
C ILE A 629 -40.95 -11.10 5.55
N ARG A 630 -41.12 -11.33 6.84
CA ARG A 630 -41.75 -12.54 7.40
C ARG A 630 -43.18 -12.75 6.88
N ALA A 631 -44.00 -11.69 6.84
CA ALA A 631 -45.36 -11.76 6.31
C ALA A 631 -45.36 -12.16 4.83
N SER A 632 -44.48 -11.55 4.02
CA SER A 632 -44.30 -11.87 2.60
C SER A 632 -43.73 -13.27 2.36
N ALA A 633 -42.94 -13.80 3.29
CA ALA A 633 -42.32 -15.12 3.20
C ALA A 633 -43.28 -16.29 3.50
N ARG A 634 -44.53 -16.02 3.91
CA ARG A 634 -45.52 -17.09 4.16
C ARG A 634 -45.84 -17.85 2.87
N PRO A 635 -45.95 -19.20 2.92
CA PRO A 635 -46.35 -20.00 1.77
C PRO A 635 -47.73 -19.57 1.25
N ALA A 636 -47.92 -19.70 -0.06
CA ALA A 636 -49.23 -19.52 -0.68
C ALA A 636 -50.17 -20.69 -0.34
N GLU A 637 -51.44 -20.58 -0.72
CA GLU A 637 -52.47 -21.60 -0.46
C GLU A 637 -52.13 -22.98 -1.05
N ASP A 638 -51.33 -23.01 -2.13
CA ASP A 638 -50.80 -24.22 -2.77
C ASP A 638 -49.57 -24.83 -2.05
N GLY A 639 -49.18 -24.27 -0.90
CA GLY A 639 -48.03 -24.68 -0.11
C GLY A 639 -46.67 -24.21 -0.65
N ARG A 640 -46.63 -23.56 -1.84
CA ARG A 640 -45.39 -23.07 -2.44
C ARG A 640 -44.97 -21.73 -1.85
N ARG A 641 -43.67 -21.54 -1.66
CA ARG A 641 -43.09 -20.27 -1.23
C ARG A 641 -42.70 -19.45 -2.45
N ARG A 642 -43.09 -18.17 -2.45
CA ARG A 642 -42.68 -17.21 -3.47
C ARG A 642 -41.36 -16.57 -3.07
N VAL A 643 -40.59 -16.12 -4.07
CA VAL A 643 -39.39 -15.31 -3.82
C VAL A 643 -39.82 -13.96 -3.23
N VAL A 644 -39.18 -13.57 -2.13
CA VAL A 644 -39.34 -12.25 -1.50
C VAL A 644 -38.18 -11.36 -1.94
N LEU A 645 -38.49 -10.22 -2.54
CA LEU A 645 -37.50 -9.25 -2.99
C LEU A 645 -37.59 -7.99 -2.12
N VAL A 646 -36.50 -7.67 -1.41
CA VAL A 646 -36.40 -6.51 -0.53
C VAL A 646 -35.70 -5.38 -1.28
N GLU A 647 -36.45 -4.34 -1.62
CA GLU A 647 -35.97 -3.20 -2.41
C GLU A 647 -35.63 -2.03 -1.48
N GLY A 648 -34.56 -1.29 -1.75
CA GLY A 648 -34.26 -0.09 -0.98
C GLY A 648 -32.94 0.60 -1.33
N ARG A 649 -32.80 1.86 -0.93
CA ARG A 649 -31.59 2.68 -1.11
C ARG A 649 -30.39 2.11 -0.32
N ALA A 650 -29.19 2.58 -0.63
CA ALA A 650 -28.00 2.21 0.15
C ALA A 650 -28.13 2.71 1.60
N GLY A 651 -27.77 1.86 2.56
CA GLY A 651 -27.87 2.17 3.99
C GLY A 651 -29.29 2.14 4.58
N SER A 652 -30.30 1.63 3.86
CA SER A 652 -31.68 1.48 4.38
C SER A 652 -31.87 0.28 5.33
N GLY A 653 -30.81 -0.48 5.64
CA GLY A 653 -30.86 -1.61 6.56
C GLY A 653 -31.30 -2.96 5.95
N LYS A 654 -31.34 -3.09 4.61
CA LYS A 654 -31.69 -4.36 3.92
C LYS A 654 -30.88 -5.55 4.43
N THR A 655 -29.56 -5.47 4.38
CA THR A 655 -28.66 -6.54 4.83
C THR A 655 -28.94 -6.92 6.28
N THR A 656 -29.07 -5.94 7.17
CA THR A 656 -29.41 -6.16 8.58
C THR A 656 -30.76 -6.87 8.76
N ALA A 657 -31.79 -6.46 8.03
CA ALA A 657 -33.12 -7.09 8.06
C ALA A 657 -33.10 -8.54 7.54
N LEU A 658 -32.36 -8.79 6.45
CA LEU A 658 -32.13 -10.14 5.93
C LEU A 658 -31.41 -11.02 6.95
N MET A 659 -30.32 -10.52 7.56
CA MET A 659 -29.56 -11.26 8.58
C MET A 659 -30.42 -11.56 9.81
N GLN A 660 -31.22 -10.61 10.28
CA GLN A 660 -32.16 -10.82 11.39
C GLN A 660 -33.16 -11.94 11.08
N TYR A 661 -33.83 -11.88 9.92
CA TYR A 661 -34.81 -12.90 9.58
C TYR A 661 -34.18 -14.28 9.34
N ALA A 662 -33.00 -14.31 8.72
CA ALA A 662 -32.22 -15.54 8.56
C ALA A 662 -31.84 -16.16 9.92
N TYR A 663 -31.42 -15.33 10.88
CA TYR A 663 -31.10 -15.75 12.23
C TYR A 663 -32.34 -16.26 13.00
N GLU A 664 -33.49 -15.61 12.87
CA GLU A 664 -34.75 -16.08 13.45
C GLU A 664 -35.15 -17.47 12.92
N LEU A 665 -35.00 -17.71 11.61
CA LEU A 665 -35.28 -19.02 11.02
C LEU A 665 -34.30 -20.09 11.50
N HIS A 666 -33.02 -19.73 11.64
CA HIS A 666 -32.00 -20.61 12.21
C HIS A 666 -32.31 -20.98 13.67
N GLN A 667 -32.68 -20.01 14.51
CA GLN A 667 -33.12 -20.26 15.90
C GLN A 667 -34.36 -21.16 15.97
N ALA A 668 -35.25 -21.08 14.98
CA ALA A 668 -36.40 -21.97 14.82
C ALA A 668 -36.02 -23.38 14.30
N GLY A 669 -34.73 -23.70 14.20
CA GLY A 669 -34.21 -25.01 13.80
C GLY A 669 -34.25 -25.29 12.29
N ARG A 670 -34.40 -24.27 11.45
CA ARG A 670 -34.37 -24.42 9.98
C ARG A 670 -32.95 -24.44 9.45
N SER A 671 -32.75 -25.18 8.36
CA SER A 671 -31.51 -25.08 7.57
C SER A 671 -31.56 -23.81 6.71
N VAL A 672 -30.71 -22.84 7.01
CA VAL A 672 -30.69 -21.53 6.34
C VAL A 672 -29.35 -21.31 5.65
N ALA A 673 -29.41 -21.01 4.36
CA ALA A 673 -28.27 -20.67 3.53
C ALA A 673 -28.20 -19.16 3.26
N TRP A 674 -26.99 -18.65 3.09
CA TRP A 674 -26.66 -17.25 2.84
C TRP A 674 -25.70 -17.13 1.66
N ILE A 675 -26.07 -16.31 0.69
CA ILE A 675 -25.24 -15.89 -0.44
C ILE A 675 -24.87 -14.43 -0.16
N ASP A 676 -23.58 -14.21 0.09
CA ASP A 676 -23.04 -12.87 0.31
C ASP A 676 -22.88 -12.16 -1.04
N ARG A 677 -22.85 -10.82 -1.01
CA ARG A 677 -22.54 -9.99 -2.18
C ARG A 677 -21.10 -10.18 -2.70
N GLU A 678 -20.29 -10.91 -1.94
CA GLU A 678 -18.94 -11.36 -2.29
C GLU A 678 -18.91 -12.60 -3.19
N ALA A 679 -20.04 -13.28 -3.41
CA ALA A 679 -20.09 -14.54 -4.14
C ALA A 679 -19.50 -14.39 -5.56
N THR A 680 -18.39 -15.08 -5.79
CA THR A 680 -17.66 -15.08 -7.07
C THR A 680 -17.89 -16.35 -7.88
N ASP A 681 -18.51 -17.38 -7.31
CA ASP A 681 -18.80 -18.65 -7.97
C ASP A 681 -19.72 -18.45 -9.18
N PRO A 682 -19.45 -19.14 -10.30
CA PRO A 682 -20.38 -19.22 -11.42
C PRO A 682 -21.75 -19.72 -10.96
N LEU A 683 -22.82 -19.18 -11.57
CA LEU A 683 -24.21 -19.54 -11.26
C LEU A 683 -24.49 -21.05 -11.23
N PRO A 684 -23.94 -21.88 -12.16
CA PRO A 684 -24.15 -23.33 -12.10
C PRO A 684 -23.64 -23.97 -10.81
N ASN A 685 -22.54 -23.46 -10.25
CA ASN A 685 -21.94 -23.96 -9.02
C ASN A 685 -22.79 -23.57 -7.81
N LEU A 686 -23.24 -22.32 -7.74
CA LEU A 686 -24.16 -21.87 -6.68
C LEU A 686 -25.43 -22.71 -6.67
N LYS A 687 -25.98 -23.01 -7.84
CA LYS A 687 -27.15 -23.89 -7.98
C LYS A 687 -26.88 -25.31 -7.47
N ALA A 688 -25.77 -25.92 -7.89
CA ALA A 688 -25.39 -27.27 -7.45
C ALA A 688 -25.20 -27.32 -5.92
N GLN A 689 -24.57 -26.30 -5.35
CA GLN A 689 -24.41 -26.14 -3.90
C GLN A 689 -25.79 -26.04 -3.22
N ALA A 690 -26.66 -25.13 -3.66
CA ALA A 690 -28.00 -24.96 -3.09
C ALA A 690 -28.82 -26.25 -3.09
N LEU A 691 -28.78 -26.99 -4.19
CA LEU A 691 -29.47 -28.29 -4.32
C LEU A 691 -28.88 -29.35 -3.39
N SER A 692 -27.55 -29.43 -3.30
CA SER A 692 -26.87 -30.39 -2.43
C SER A 692 -27.09 -30.13 -0.93
N MET A 693 -27.17 -28.85 -0.54
CA MET A 693 -27.36 -28.44 0.86
C MET A 693 -28.79 -28.66 1.35
N SER A 694 -29.77 -28.74 0.45
CA SER A 694 -31.19 -28.92 0.78
C SER A 694 -31.72 -27.91 1.82
N ALA A 695 -31.30 -26.64 1.72
CA ALA A 695 -31.68 -25.61 2.67
C ALA A 695 -33.20 -25.29 2.62
N ASP A 696 -33.80 -25.07 3.78
CA ASP A 696 -35.22 -24.65 3.90
C ASP A 696 -35.43 -23.21 3.40
N ALA A 697 -34.40 -22.38 3.56
CA ALA A 697 -34.39 -20.98 3.17
C ALA A 697 -33.02 -20.55 2.65
N ILE A 698 -32.99 -19.70 1.63
CA ILE A 698 -31.80 -19.14 1.01
C ILE A 698 -31.94 -17.62 0.98
N PHE A 699 -30.98 -16.92 1.59
CA PHE A 699 -30.90 -15.47 1.59
C PHE A 699 -29.82 -15.00 0.62
N VAL A 700 -30.11 -13.96 -0.16
CA VAL A 700 -29.18 -13.38 -1.14
C VAL A 700 -29.03 -11.89 -0.88
N ASP A 701 -27.85 -11.46 -0.43
CA ASP A 701 -27.56 -10.04 -0.23
C ASP A 701 -27.07 -9.39 -1.54
N ASP A 702 -27.59 -8.21 -1.87
CA ASP A 702 -27.33 -7.47 -3.14
C ASP A 702 -27.35 -8.35 -4.41
N VAL A 703 -28.53 -8.83 -4.84
CA VAL A 703 -28.67 -9.68 -6.06
C VAL A 703 -28.24 -8.98 -7.37
N ASP A 704 -28.08 -7.66 -7.36
CA ASP A 704 -27.63 -6.87 -8.53
C ASP A 704 -26.17 -7.16 -8.92
N ILE A 705 -25.43 -7.95 -8.14
CA ILE A 705 -24.12 -8.48 -8.56
C ILE A 705 -24.25 -9.45 -9.74
N PHE A 706 -25.41 -10.09 -9.92
CA PHE A 706 -25.66 -11.06 -11.00
C PHE A 706 -26.28 -10.41 -12.25
N GLY A 707 -26.51 -9.09 -12.23
CA GLY A 707 -27.11 -8.34 -13.34
C GLY A 707 -28.39 -8.98 -13.86
N SER A 708 -28.51 -9.09 -15.19
CA SER A 708 -29.67 -9.68 -15.88
C SER A 708 -29.92 -11.15 -15.53
N LEU A 709 -28.91 -11.87 -15.03
CA LEU A 709 -29.05 -13.28 -14.64
C LEU A 709 -29.64 -13.46 -13.23
N GLY A 710 -29.75 -12.38 -12.44
CA GLY A 710 -30.25 -12.44 -11.05
C GLY A 710 -31.65 -13.05 -10.95
N ALA A 711 -32.57 -12.69 -11.86
CA ALA A 711 -33.93 -13.24 -11.87
C ALA A 711 -33.96 -14.75 -12.18
N SER A 712 -33.03 -15.24 -13.01
CA SER A 712 -32.90 -16.68 -13.27
C SER A 712 -32.37 -17.40 -12.03
N LEU A 713 -31.31 -16.87 -11.42
CA LEU A 713 -30.72 -17.42 -10.19
C LEU A 713 -31.78 -17.58 -9.09
N LEU A 714 -32.54 -16.52 -8.78
CA LEU A 714 -33.55 -16.56 -7.72
C LEU A 714 -34.65 -17.60 -8.00
N ARG A 715 -35.06 -17.76 -9.26
CA ARG A 715 -36.01 -18.82 -9.68
C ARG A 715 -35.44 -20.20 -9.43
N GLU A 716 -34.19 -20.42 -9.82
CA GLU A 716 -33.54 -21.72 -9.65
C GLU A 716 -33.32 -22.08 -8.18
N LEU A 717 -32.86 -21.12 -7.37
CA LEU A 717 -32.69 -21.28 -5.91
C LEU A 717 -34.01 -21.61 -5.20
N SER A 718 -35.16 -21.14 -5.71
CA SER A 718 -36.46 -21.44 -5.12
C SER A 718 -36.86 -22.92 -5.23
N ASN A 719 -36.21 -23.68 -6.11
CA ASN A 719 -36.47 -25.10 -6.36
C ASN A 719 -37.98 -25.38 -6.56
N GLY A 720 -38.61 -24.61 -7.44
CA GLY A 720 -40.05 -24.72 -7.71
C GLY A 720 -40.95 -24.27 -6.54
N GLY A 721 -40.44 -23.42 -5.66
CA GLY A 721 -41.14 -22.91 -4.47
C GLY A 721 -41.06 -23.79 -3.23
N ARG A 722 -40.16 -24.79 -3.21
CA ARG A 722 -39.90 -25.65 -2.04
C ARG A 722 -39.02 -24.94 -1.01
N ALA A 723 -38.01 -24.22 -1.47
CA ALA A 723 -37.16 -23.40 -0.61
C ALA A 723 -37.69 -21.97 -0.55
N LEU A 724 -37.62 -21.34 0.64
CA LEU A 724 -37.86 -19.91 0.74
C LEU A 724 -36.65 -19.16 0.15
N VAL A 725 -36.86 -18.20 -0.74
CA VAL A 725 -35.79 -17.31 -1.20
C VAL A 725 -36.11 -15.89 -0.81
N VAL A 726 -35.19 -15.23 -0.12
CA VAL A 726 -35.28 -13.81 0.25
C VAL A 726 -34.05 -13.10 -0.30
N ALA A 727 -34.24 -12.13 -1.19
CA ALA A 727 -33.15 -11.42 -1.84
C ALA A 727 -33.25 -9.92 -1.61
N ALA A 728 -32.12 -9.25 -1.43
CA ALA A 728 -32.05 -7.79 -1.38
C ALA A 728 -31.62 -7.22 -2.75
N ILE A 729 -32.19 -6.08 -3.14
CA ILE A 729 -31.78 -5.33 -4.32
C ILE A 729 -31.84 -3.82 -4.06
N ARG A 730 -30.99 -3.05 -4.74
CA ARG A 730 -31.08 -1.59 -4.73
C ARG A 730 -32.26 -1.12 -5.59
N THR A 731 -33.02 -0.13 -5.10
CA THR A 731 -34.18 0.42 -5.83
C THR A 731 -33.81 0.92 -7.22
N THR A 732 -32.62 1.49 -7.40
CA THR A 732 -32.13 2.00 -8.70
C THR A 732 -31.70 0.90 -9.68
N ARG A 733 -31.71 -0.36 -9.24
CA ARG A 733 -31.27 -1.53 -10.01
C ARG A 733 -32.39 -2.57 -10.13
N SER A 734 -33.60 -2.27 -9.65
CA SER A 734 -34.76 -3.17 -9.76
C SER A 734 -35.05 -3.55 -11.22
N ASP A 735 -34.78 -2.62 -12.13
CA ASP A 735 -35.07 -2.75 -13.56
C ASP A 735 -34.05 -3.64 -14.28
N GLU A 736 -32.96 -4.04 -13.60
CA GLU A 736 -32.02 -5.05 -14.11
C GLU A 736 -32.58 -6.47 -14.00
N LEU A 737 -33.60 -6.67 -13.15
CA LEU A 737 -34.32 -7.94 -13.10
C LEU A 737 -35.39 -7.98 -14.20
N ASP A 738 -35.49 -9.15 -14.83
CA ASP A 738 -36.53 -9.48 -15.81
C ASP A 738 -37.92 -9.02 -15.32
N VAL A 739 -38.60 -8.14 -16.09
CA VAL A 739 -39.93 -7.60 -15.74
C VAL A 739 -41.01 -8.68 -15.58
N THR A 740 -40.80 -9.86 -16.17
CA THR A 740 -41.71 -11.01 -16.03
C THR A 740 -41.46 -11.79 -14.73
N PHE A 741 -40.40 -11.47 -13.99
CA PHE A 741 -40.06 -12.11 -12.73
C PHE A 741 -41.07 -11.76 -11.63
N GLN A 742 -41.92 -12.73 -11.32
CA GLN A 742 -42.90 -12.61 -10.26
C GLN A 742 -42.27 -12.82 -8.88
N SER A 743 -42.17 -11.75 -8.09
CA SER A 743 -41.70 -11.78 -6.70
C SER A 743 -42.64 -10.99 -5.78
N ARG A 744 -42.63 -11.31 -4.48
CA ARG A 744 -43.27 -10.48 -3.46
C ARG A 744 -42.28 -9.38 -3.05
N ARG A 745 -42.57 -8.15 -3.45
CA ARG A 745 -41.72 -7.00 -3.14
C ARG A 745 -42.01 -6.45 -1.75
N VAL A 746 -40.95 -6.13 -1.01
CA VAL A 746 -41.01 -5.44 0.28
C VAL A 746 -40.08 -4.23 0.19
N SER A 747 -40.62 -3.04 0.41
CA SER A 747 -39.81 -1.82 0.39
C SER A 747 -39.13 -1.62 1.74
N ALA A 748 -37.83 -1.34 1.71
CA ALA A 748 -37.02 -0.85 2.82
C ALA A 748 -36.93 0.68 2.85
N ASP A 749 -37.46 1.36 1.83
CA ASP A 749 -37.52 2.82 1.76
C ASP A 749 -38.79 3.40 2.42
N GLU A 750 -39.71 2.54 2.87
CA GLU A 750 -40.86 2.97 3.66
C GLU A 750 -40.38 3.62 4.98
N PRO A 751 -40.96 4.76 5.40
CA PRO A 751 -40.59 5.43 6.64
C PRO A 751 -40.66 4.51 7.87
N LEU A 752 -39.66 4.63 8.75
CA LEU A 752 -39.62 3.89 10.01
C LEU A 752 -40.77 4.33 10.93
N LYS A 753 -41.37 3.36 11.63
CA LYS A 753 -42.44 3.63 12.60
C LYS A 753 -41.87 4.25 13.88
N ASP A 754 -42.72 4.90 14.65
CA ASP A 754 -42.34 5.49 15.95
C ASP A 754 -41.78 4.46 16.93
N GLU A 755 -42.27 3.22 16.84
CA GLU A 755 -41.74 2.08 17.60
C GLU A 755 -40.31 1.73 17.18
N ASP A 756 -40.04 1.65 15.86
CA ASP A 756 -38.71 1.38 15.31
C ASP A 756 -37.71 2.48 15.74
N LEU A 757 -38.10 3.74 15.57
CA LEU A 757 -37.31 4.90 15.96
C LEU A 757 -37.08 4.94 17.47
N GLY A 758 -38.10 4.59 18.26
CA GLY A 758 -38.00 4.46 19.70
C GLY A 758 -36.96 3.44 20.13
N GLN A 759 -36.97 2.24 19.52
CA GLN A 759 -35.97 1.20 19.79
C GLN A 759 -34.55 1.64 19.43
N ILE A 760 -34.37 2.33 18.29
CA ILE A 760 -33.07 2.89 17.90
C ILE A 760 -32.59 3.91 18.95
N VAL A 761 -33.49 4.81 19.39
CA VAL A 761 -33.17 5.80 20.44
C VAL A 761 -32.75 5.11 21.73
N ASP A 762 -33.45 4.06 22.13
CA ASP A 762 -33.18 3.34 23.37
C ASP A 762 -31.81 2.65 23.34
N VAL A 763 -31.47 1.94 22.25
CA VAL A 763 -30.15 1.31 22.06
C VAL A 763 -29.02 2.35 22.00
N LEU A 764 -29.23 3.49 21.33
CA LEU A 764 -28.25 4.59 21.35
C LEU A 764 -28.04 5.15 22.76
N HIS A 765 -29.06 5.19 23.62
CA HIS A 765 -28.90 5.64 25.01
C HIS A 765 -28.19 4.60 25.86
N GLU A 766 -28.58 3.32 25.73
CA GLU A 766 -28.00 2.20 26.47
C GLU A 766 -26.48 2.14 26.30
N HIS A 767 -25.99 2.35 25.07
CA HIS A 767 -24.56 2.35 24.76
C HIS A 767 -23.88 3.72 24.83
N GLY A 768 -24.53 4.75 25.38
CA GLY A 768 -23.91 6.06 25.60
C GLY A 768 -23.64 6.87 24.33
N LEU A 769 -24.35 6.58 23.23
CA LEU A 769 -24.25 7.24 21.92
C LEU A 769 -25.45 8.14 21.52
N PRO A 770 -26.18 8.82 22.41
CA PRO A 770 -27.33 9.64 22.01
C PRO A 770 -26.95 10.91 21.23
N GLY A 771 -25.67 11.32 21.23
CA GLY A 771 -25.15 12.42 20.41
C GLY A 771 -26.01 13.69 20.41
N ILE A 772 -26.42 14.17 19.24
CA ILE A 772 -27.29 15.37 19.12
C ILE A 772 -28.69 15.18 19.71
N LEU A 773 -29.17 13.95 19.88
CA LEU A 773 -30.46 13.67 20.51
C LEU A 773 -30.46 14.05 21.99
N LYS A 774 -29.30 14.19 22.65
CA LYS A 774 -29.21 14.77 24.01
C LYS A 774 -29.75 16.19 24.11
N ARG A 775 -29.78 16.94 23.00
CA ARG A 775 -30.32 18.31 22.97
C ARG A 775 -31.83 18.34 23.19
N GLN A 776 -32.51 17.25 22.87
CA GLN A 776 -33.94 17.11 23.09
C GLN A 776 -34.20 16.49 24.46
N LYS A 777 -35.15 17.09 25.20
CA LYS A 777 -35.43 16.69 26.58
C LYS A 777 -36.43 15.55 26.61
N LEU A 778 -37.45 15.59 25.75
CA LEU A 778 -38.54 14.62 25.74
C LEU A 778 -38.28 13.51 24.72
N ARG A 779 -38.73 12.28 25.04
CA ARG A 779 -38.58 11.10 24.13
C ARG A 779 -39.28 11.31 22.78
N PRO A 780 -40.50 11.88 22.69
CA PRO A 780 -41.12 12.20 21.41
C PRO A 780 -40.27 13.14 20.55
N GLU A 781 -39.67 14.19 21.13
CA GLU A 781 -38.80 15.13 20.41
C GLU A 781 -37.54 14.45 19.86
N LYS A 782 -36.99 13.46 20.59
CA LYS A 782 -35.86 12.65 20.11
C LYS A 782 -36.26 11.79 18.91
N ILE A 783 -37.44 11.17 18.97
CA ILE A 783 -38.00 10.36 17.88
C ILE A 783 -38.26 11.25 16.65
N ASP A 784 -38.86 12.42 16.83
CA ASP A 784 -39.13 13.37 15.75
C ASP A 784 -37.82 13.84 15.10
N LYS A 785 -36.80 14.14 15.91
CA LYS A 785 -35.49 14.53 15.39
C LYS A 785 -34.80 13.40 14.63
N LEU A 786 -34.88 12.17 15.13
CA LEU A 786 -34.33 11.00 14.42
C LEU A 786 -35.09 10.75 13.11
N ARG A 787 -36.42 10.93 13.10
CA ARG A 787 -37.25 10.79 11.89
C ARG A 787 -36.81 11.76 10.79
N GLU A 788 -36.57 13.03 11.15
CA GLU A 788 -36.05 14.06 10.22
C GLU A 788 -34.72 13.63 9.58
N LEU A 789 -33.83 13.00 10.34
CA LEU A 789 -32.52 12.55 9.85
C LEU A 789 -32.61 11.27 8.99
N CYS A 790 -33.53 10.37 9.34
CA CYS A 790 -33.75 9.09 8.65
C CYS A 790 -34.34 9.22 7.24
N ASP A 791 -34.92 10.37 6.88
CA ASP A 791 -35.55 10.62 5.57
C ASP A 791 -34.60 10.37 4.38
N ARG A 792 -33.27 10.43 4.61
CA ARG A 792 -32.25 10.12 3.60
C ARG A 792 -31.81 8.65 3.60
N SER A 793 -31.46 8.12 4.78
CA SER A 793 -30.94 6.76 5.00
C SER A 793 -30.74 6.54 6.50
N LEU A 794 -31.15 5.39 7.03
CA LEU A 794 -31.02 5.06 8.46
C LEU A 794 -29.56 5.13 8.93
N LEU A 795 -28.66 4.54 8.16
CA LEU A 795 -27.23 4.57 8.45
C LEU A 795 -26.67 6.00 8.53
N VAL A 796 -27.02 6.82 7.55
CA VAL A 796 -26.61 8.23 7.49
C VAL A 796 -27.13 8.96 8.73
N ALA A 797 -28.37 8.72 9.11
CA ALA A 797 -28.97 9.29 10.31
C ALA A 797 -28.21 8.89 11.57
N MET A 798 -27.85 7.61 11.73
CA MET A 798 -27.07 7.14 12.89
C MET A 798 -25.72 7.83 12.99
N ILE A 799 -24.98 7.92 11.88
CA ILE A 799 -23.68 8.62 11.85
C ILE A 799 -23.84 10.09 12.18
N GLN A 800 -24.85 10.78 11.62
CA GLN A 800 -25.12 12.18 11.92
C GLN A 800 -25.54 12.40 13.38
N VAL A 801 -26.31 11.47 13.96
CA VAL A 801 -26.70 11.53 15.37
C VAL A 801 -25.47 11.46 16.26
N VAL A 802 -24.60 10.46 16.02
CA VAL A 802 -23.41 10.20 16.84
C VAL A 802 -22.35 11.28 16.68
N THR A 803 -22.11 11.75 15.45
CA THR A 803 -21.03 12.70 15.15
C THR A 803 -21.44 14.17 15.22
N GLY A 804 -22.73 14.47 15.10
CA GLY A 804 -23.27 15.84 15.06
C GLY A 804 -22.93 16.65 13.81
N LYS A 805 -22.27 16.04 12.81
CA LYS A 805 -21.98 16.63 11.50
C LYS A 805 -22.89 16.01 10.44
N ARG A 806 -23.10 16.69 9.32
CA ARG A 806 -23.68 16.03 8.14
C ARG A 806 -22.76 14.90 7.67
N PHE A 807 -23.35 13.86 7.13
CA PHE A 807 -22.62 12.65 6.75
C PHE A 807 -21.57 12.92 5.66
N GLU A 808 -21.93 13.67 4.62
CA GLU A 808 -21.00 14.00 3.55
C GLU A 808 -19.82 14.84 4.06
N ASP A 809 -20.10 15.82 4.93
CA ASP A 809 -19.08 16.68 5.55
C ASP A 809 -18.16 15.88 6.48
N LYS A 810 -18.72 14.89 7.21
CA LYS A 810 -17.95 14.00 8.07
C LYS A 810 -17.01 13.12 7.25
N VAL A 811 -17.50 12.49 6.18
CA VAL A 811 -16.69 11.64 5.29
C VAL A 811 -15.59 12.46 4.61
N ALA A 812 -15.91 13.66 4.12
CA ALA A 812 -14.92 14.55 3.53
C ALA A 812 -13.87 15.00 4.56
N SER A 813 -14.27 15.44 5.76
CA SER A 813 -13.35 15.83 6.84
C SER A 813 -12.38 14.69 7.18
N GLU A 814 -12.93 13.48 7.35
CA GLU A 814 -12.15 12.27 7.64
C GLU A 814 -11.10 11.99 6.56
N TYR A 815 -11.46 12.16 5.29
CA TYR A 815 -10.55 11.95 4.17
C TYR A 815 -9.42 12.99 4.11
N HIS A 816 -9.74 14.27 4.33
CA HIS A 816 -8.74 15.36 4.26
C HIS A 816 -7.77 15.38 5.45
N GLU A 817 -8.08 14.68 6.55
CA GLU A 817 -7.20 14.51 7.72
C GLU A 817 -6.15 13.40 7.54
N LEU A 818 -6.18 12.67 6.41
CA LEU A 818 -5.25 11.58 6.12
C LEU A 818 -3.95 12.13 5.50
N ASP A 819 -2.82 11.49 5.84
CA ASP A 819 -1.53 11.76 5.17
C ASP A 819 -1.50 11.19 3.73
N PRO A 820 -0.55 11.59 2.86
CA PRO A 820 -0.56 11.16 1.46
C PRO A 820 -0.55 9.63 1.22
N GLU A 821 0.14 8.85 2.06
CA GLU A 821 0.17 7.39 1.93
C GLU A 821 -1.16 6.78 2.40
N GLN A 822 -1.72 7.26 3.51
CA GLN A 822 -3.05 6.87 3.99
C GLN A 822 -4.13 7.21 2.97
N VAL A 823 -4.03 8.38 2.34
CA VAL A 823 -4.92 8.83 1.27
C VAL A 823 -4.87 7.86 0.08
N SER A 824 -3.67 7.47 -0.36
CA SER A 824 -3.50 6.48 -1.44
C SER A 824 -4.18 5.15 -1.10
N VAL A 825 -3.88 4.59 0.07
CA VAL A 825 -4.46 3.33 0.55
C VAL A 825 -5.98 3.40 0.66
N TYR A 826 -6.49 4.42 1.34
CA TYR A 826 -7.91 4.56 1.60
C TYR A 826 -8.72 4.81 0.33
N ALA A 827 -8.19 5.64 -0.59
CA ALA A 827 -8.81 5.87 -1.90
C ALA A 827 -8.87 4.60 -2.74
N THR A 828 -7.81 3.80 -2.78
CA THR A 828 -7.79 2.51 -3.48
C THR A 828 -8.85 1.55 -2.95
N VAL A 829 -8.95 1.39 -1.62
CA VAL A 829 -9.98 0.53 -1.02
C VAL A 829 -11.39 1.08 -1.30
N CYS A 830 -11.60 2.40 -1.20
CA CYS A 830 -12.90 3.00 -1.48
C CYS A 830 -13.34 2.83 -2.94
N VAL A 831 -12.42 3.02 -3.90
CA VAL A 831 -12.67 2.76 -5.33
C VAL A 831 -12.99 1.29 -5.54
N PHE A 832 -12.24 0.38 -4.91
CA PHE A 832 -12.45 -1.05 -5.04
C PHE A 832 -13.78 -1.54 -4.45
N GLU A 833 -14.24 -0.95 -3.35
CA GLU A 833 -15.51 -1.34 -2.73
C GLU A 833 -16.74 -0.61 -3.25
N SER A 834 -16.53 0.53 -3.93
CA SER A 834 -17.64 1.32 -4.41
C SER A 834 -18.49 0.54 -5.40
N ALA A 835 -19.81 0.66 -5.23
CA ALA A 835 -20.81 0.18 -6.17
C ALA A 835 -20.74 0.86 -7.54
N ILE A 836 -20.12 2.05 -7.59
CA ILE A 836 -19.90 2.80 -8.82
C ILE A 836 -18.87 2.06 -9.70
N VAL A 837 -17.89 1.40 -9.09
CA VAL A 837 -16.70 0.88 -9.78
C VAL A 837 -16.73 -0.65 -9.89
N PHE A 838 -16.42 -1.38 -8.82
CA PHE A 838 -16.22 -2.84 -8.87
C PHE A 838 -17.28 -3.67 -8.16
N LYS A 839 -18.02 -3.08 -7.21
CA LYS A 839 -18.96 -3.82 -6.35
C LYS A 839 -18.32 -5.00 -5.56
N LYS A 840 -16.99 -5.09 -5.46
CA LYS A 840 -16.28 -6.13 -4.71
C LYS A 840 -16.13 -5.69 -3.25
N ARG A 841 -15.91 -6.62 -2.32
CA ARG A 841 -15.67 -6.30 -0.91
C ARG A 841 -14.29 -6.80 -0.51
N GLY A 842 -13.44 -5.86 -0.12
CA GLY A 842 -12.07 -6.08 0.31
C GLY A 842 -11.05 -6.37 -0.78
N ILE A 843 -9.79 -6.08 -0.47
CA ILE A 843 -8.60 -6.45 -1.25
C ILE A 843 -7.68 -7.25 -0.32
N GLU A 844 -7.03 -8.32 -0.80
CA GLU A 844 -5.96 -8.99 -0.02
C GLU A 844 -4.90 -7.96 0.38
N GLN A 845 -4.42 -8.00 1.63
CA GLN A 845 -3.49 -6.98 2.14
C GLN A 845 -2.20 -6.91 1.29
N GLU A 846 -1.71 -8.05 0.80
CA GLU A 846 -0.54 -8.14 -0.08
C GLU A 846 -0.78 -7.49 -1.44
N ASP A 847 -1.97 -7.71 -2.02
CA ASP A 847 -2.34 -7.10 -3.29
C ASP A 847 -2.51 -5.59 -3.14
N LEU A 848 -3.16 -5.16 -2.05
CA LEU A 848 -3.32 -3.74 -1.74
C LEU A 848 -1.97 -3.04 -1.63
N LEU A 849 -1.01 -3.64 -0.91
CA LEU A 849 0.36 -3.13 -0.81
C LEU A 849 1.03 -2.99 -2.19
N GLN A 850 0.90 -4.01 -3.04
CA GLN A 850 1.48 -3.98 -4.38
C GLN A 850 0.83 -2.92 -5.29
N ILE A 851 -0.50 -2.78 -5.21
CA ILE A 851 -1.27 -1.79 -5.98
C ILE A 851 -0.82 -0.38 -5.59
N VAL A 852 -0.83 -0.04 -4.30
CA VAL A 852 -0.54 1.33 -3.83
C VAL A 852 0.94 1.70 -3.96
N SER A 853 1.81 0.72 -4.18
CA SER A 853 3.24 0.94 -4.48
C SER A 853 3.48 1.40 -5.92
N GLY A 854 2.49 1.29 -6.80
CA GLY A 854 2.59 1.71 -8.19
C GLY A 854 3.77 1.03 -8.90
N ARG A 855 4.71 1.84 -9.42
CA ARG A 855 5.92 1.33 -10.10
C ARG A 855 6.96 0.76 -9.14
N GLY A 856 7.04 1.24 -7.90
CA GLY A 856 8.06 0.81 -6.95
C GLY A 856 7.74 -0.51 -6.24
N ALA A 857 8.70 -1.00 -5.46
CA ALA A 857 8.46 -2.11 -4.55
C ALA A 857 7.56 -1.73 -3.35
N PRO A 858 6.85 -2.73 -2.76
CA PRO A 858 6.20 -2.59 -1.46
C PRO A 858 7.13 -2.03 -0.38
N LYS A 859 6.66 -1.03 0.36
CA LYS A 859 7.43 -0.33 1.40
C LYS A 859 6.80 -0.49 2.79
N PRO A 860 7.60 -0.50 3.88
CA PRO A 860 7.09 -0.52 5.25
C PRO A 860 6.15 0.65 5.59
N SER A 861 6.39 1.83 5.02
CA SER A 861 5.57 3.04 5.24
C SER A 861 4.12 2.84 4.81
N LEU A 862 3.89 2.23 3.64
CA LEU A 862 2.55 1.89 3.14
C LEU A 862 1.85 0.85 4.02
N ASN A 863 2.58 -0.16 4.53
CA ASN A 863 2.01 -1.12 5.48
C ASN A 863 1.62 -0.45 6.80
N ARG A 864 2.42 0.50 7.29
CA ARG A 864 2.03 1.35 8.43
C ARG A 864 0.79 2.18 8.12
N ALA A 865 0.66 2.72 6.92
CA ALA A 865 -0.53 3.46 6.53
C ALA A 865 -1.78 2.57 6.58
N ILE A 866 -1.70 1.33 6.06
CA ILE A 866 -2.78 0.33 6.19
C ILE A 866 -3.11 0.07 7.67
N ASN A 867 -2.11 -0.28 8.48
CA ASN A 867 -2.31 -0.59 9.91
C ASN A 867 -2.91 0.59 10.67
N ARG A 868 -2.42 1.83 10.45
CA ARG A 868 -2.99 3.03 11.07
C ARG A 868 -4.44 3.27 10.66
N LEU A 869 -4.80 3.01 9.41
CA LEU A 869 -6.19 3.13 8.95
C LEU A 869 -7.09 2.07 9.61
N VAL A 870 -6.58 0.86 9.83
CA VAL A 870 -7.28 -0.21 10.57
C VAL A 870 -7.44 0.14 12.06
N ASP A 871 -6.38 0.64 12.69
CA ASP A 871 -6.37 1.06 14.09
C ASP A 871 -7.32 2.24 14.33
N ARG A 872 -7.34 3.21 13.41
CA ARG A 872 -8.26 4.36 13.43
C ARG A 872 -9.67 4.02 12.94
N ARG A 873 -9.96 2.76 12.59
CA ARG A 873 -11.28 2.28 12.13
C ARG A 873 -11.80 2.92 10.83
N PHE A 874 -10.91 3.43 9.98
CA PHE A 874 -11.26 3.81 8.61
C PHE A 874 -11.41 2.57 7.73
N LEU A 875 -10.50 1.62 7.92
CA LEU A 875 -10.50 0.31 7.30
C LEU A 875 -10.73 -0.77 8.35
N THR A 876 -11.13 -1.95 7.89
CA THR A 876 -11.29 -3.16 8.71
C THR A 876 -10.50 -4.30 8.07
N LEU A 877 -9.85 -5.12 8.88
CA LEU A 877 -9.19 -6.34 8.41
C LEU A 877 -10.12 -7.53 8.68
N ALA A 878 -10.59 -8.17 7.62
CA ALA A 878 -11.45 -9.34 7.74
C ALA A 878 -10.64 -10.60 8.13
N PRO A 879 -11.29 -11.63 8.69
CA PRO A 879 -10.61 -12.87 9.10
C PRO A 879 -9.89 -13.61 7.96
N ASP A 880 -10.34 -13.40 6.72
CA ASP A 880 -9.76 -13.93 5.48
C ASP A 880 -8.51 -13.17 5.01
N GLY A 881 -8.09 -12.12 5.71
CA GLY A 881 -6.94 -11.29 5.36
C GLY A 881 -7.25 -10.13 4.41
N THR A 882 -8.52 -9.93 4.03
CA THR A 882 -8.90 -8.82 3.16
C THR A 882 -9.08 -7.51 3.94
N VAL A 883 -8.54 -6.43 3.39
CA VAL A 883 -8.69 -5.07 3.90
C VAL A 883 -9.92 -4.45 3.25
N ARG A 884 -10.87 -4.00 4.08
CA ARG A 884 -12.19 -3.51 3.67
C ARG A 884 -12.42 -2.08 4.16
N SER A 885 -13.25 -1.31 3.46
CA SER A 885 -13.76 -0.07 4.06
C SER A 885 -14.60 -0.44 5.27
N ARG A 886 -14.65 0.42 6.30
CA ARG A 886 -15.56 0.18 7.43
C ARG A 886 -17.02 0.05 6.99
N GLN A 887 -17.36 0.66 5.84
CA GLN A 887 -18.67 0.56 5.23
C GLN A 887 -18.71 1.01 3.76
N ARG A 888 -19.43 0.25 2.93
CA ARG A 888 -19.59 0.54 1.50
C ARG A 888 -20.23 1.89 1.18
N THR A 889 -21.23 2.35 1.95
CA THR A 889 -21.85 3.66 1.72
C THR A 889 -20.87 4.82 1.92
N ILE A 890 -19.89 4.64 2.80
CA ILE A 890 -18.80 5.60 2.98
C ILE A 890 -17.87 5.56 1.78
N ALA A 891 -17.46 4.38 1.31
CA ALA A 891 -16.68 4.23 0.08
C ALA A 891 -17.37 4.87 -1.13
N ASP A 892 -18.67 4.61 -1.34
CA ASP A 892 -19.49 5.23 -2.39
C ASP A 892 -19.47 6.76 -2.27
N THR A 893 -19.54 7.29 -1.05
CA THR A 893 -19.56 8.74 -0.78
C THR A 893 -18.18 9.36 -1.02
N VAL A 894 -17.09 8.69 -0.64
CA VAL A 894 -15.71 9.13 -0.93
C VAL A 894 -15.50 9.21 -2.44
N VAL A 895 -15.88 8.17 -3.19
CA VAL A 895 -15.75 8.16 -4.65
C VAL A 895 -16.56 9.30 -5.27
N ASP A 896 -17.83 9.44 -4.90
CA ASP A 896 -18.73 10.38 -5.56
C ASP A 896 -18.50 11.86 -5.15
N THR A 897 -18.22 12.12 -3.87
CA THR A 897 -18.19 13.49 -3.34
C THR A 897 -16.79 14.07 -3.18
N VAL A 898 -15.76 13.21 -3.09
CA VAL A 898 -14.35 13.60 -2.90
C VAL A 898 -13.53 13.30 -4.16
N LEU A 899 -13.41 12.02 -4.56
CA LEU A 899 -12.51 11.62 -5.65
C LEU A 899 -12.94 12.13 -7.02
N LYS A 900 -14.23 12.11 -7.38
CA LYS A 900 -14.71 12.70 -8.64
C LYS A 900 -14.47 14.21 -8.76
N LYS A 901 -14.25 14.91 -7.64
CA LYS A 901 -13.86 16.34 -7.63
C LYS A 901 -12.34 16.53 -7.72
N ASN A 902 -11.57 15.47 -7.56
CA ASN A 902 -10.11 15.43 -7.72
C ASN A 902 -9.72 14.38 -8.78
N PRO A 903 -9.94 14.68 -10.07
CA PRO A 903 -9.81 13.69 -11.14
C PRO A 903 -8.37 13.18 -11.33
N ASP A 904 -7.34 13.94 -10.95
CA ASP A 904 -5.95 13.48 -11.04
C ASP A 904 -5.65 12.39 -10.02
N GLN A 905 -6.14 12.57 -8.80
CA GLN A 905 -6.06 11.54 -7.78
C GLN A 905 -6.84 10.27 -8.16
N LEU A 906 -8.07 10.44 -8.65
CA LEU A 906 -8.88 9.31 -9.10
C LEU A 906 -8.23 8.57 -10.27
N ALA A 907 -7.64 9.31 -11.24
CA ALA A 907 -6.90 8.73 -12.35
C ALA A 907 -5.71 7.89 -11.85
N GLY A 908 -4.92 8.39 -10.90
CA GLY A 908 -3.80 7.64 -10.32
C GLY A 908 -4.22 6.34 -9.62
N VAL A 909 -5.34 6.34 -8.91
CA VAL A 909 -5.89 5.12 -8.28
C VAL A 909 -6.31 4.09 -9.35
N ILE A 910 -6.96 4.54 -10.41
CA ILE A 910 -7.38 3.67 -11.52
C ILE A 910 -6.17 3.14 -12.30
N GLU A 911 -5.14 3.96 -12.52
CA GLU A 911 -3.87 3.55 -13.13
C GLU A 911 -3.22 2.42 -12.33
N TYR A 912 -3.06 2.59 -11.01
CA TYR A 912 -2.43 1.59 -10.14
C TYR A 912 -3.19 0.27 -10.13
N LEU A 913 -4.52 0.34 -10.06
CA LEU A 913 -5.36 -0.85 -10.16
C LEU A 913 -5.23 -1.53 -11.53
N LEU A 914 -5.38 -0.78 -12.62
CA LEU A 914 -5.33 -1.35 -13.98
C LEU A 914 -3.98 -1.98 -14.26
N ARG A 915 -2.88 -1.34 -13.87
CA ARG A 915 -1.55 -1.88 -14.07
C ARG A 915 -1.31 -3.16 -13.28
N PHE A 916 -1.69 -3.20 -12.00
CA PHE A 916 -1.57 -4.42 -11.19
C PHE A 916 -2.34 -5.58 -11.83
N TYR A 917 -3.63 -5.40 -12.14
CA TYR A 917 -4.43 -6.49 -12.71
C TYR A 917 -3.99 -6.86 -14.14
N ALA A 918 -3.45 -5.92 -14.93
CA ALA A 918 -2.87 -6.24 -16.24
C ALA A 918 -1.61 -7.11 -16.10
N GLN A 919 -0.71 -6.80 -15.15
CA GLN A 919 0.51 -7.59 -14.91
C GLN A 919 0.18 -9.06 -14.61
N TYR A 920 -0.84 -9.28 -13.79
CA TYR A 920 -1.22 -10.60 -13.29
C TYR A 920 -2.19 -11.37 -14.19
N ALA A 921 -3.03 -10.69 -15.00
CA ALA A 921 -4.12 -11.34 -15.73
C ALA A 921 -4.11 -11.15 -17.26
N ALA A 922 -3.10 -10.49 -17.84
CA ALA A 922 -3.02 -10.25 -19.29
C ALA A 922 -3.10 -11.54 -20.13
N ASP A 923 -2.48 -12.61 -19.67
CA ASP A 923 -2.38 -13.92 -20.34
C ASP A 923 -3.52 -14.89 -19.96
N ILE A 924 -4.34 -14.53 -18.98
CA ILE A 924 -5.48 -15.36 -18.57
C ILE A 924 -6.58 -15.24 -19.62
N ARG A 925 -7.04 -16.37 -20.17
CA ARG A 925 -8.16 -16.42 -21.11
C ARG A 925 -9.49 -16.76 -20.45
N ASP A 926 -9.45 -17.39 -19.28
CA ASP A 926 -10.64 -17.75 -18.50
C ASP A 926 -11.34 -16.50 -17.95
N ASN A 927 -12.56 -16.22 -18.43
CA ASN A 927 -13.33 -15.06 -18.00
C ASN A 927 -13.93 -15.23 -16.58
N ASP A 928 -13.90 -16.42 -16.00
CA ASP A 928 -14.34 -16.66 -14.62
C ASP A 928 -13.24 -16.36 -13.58
N ASP A 929 -11.98 -16.26 -14.03
CA ASP A 929 -10.86 -15.90 -13.16
C ASP A 929 -11.08 -14.54 -12.47
N PRO A 930 -10.90 -14.44 -11.14
CA PRO A 930 -11.17 -13.22 -10.39
C PRO A 930 -10.33 -12.01 -10.83
N TYR A 931 -9.04 -12.20 -11.14
CA TYR A 931 -8.17 -11.10 -11.56
C TYR A 931 -8.52 -10.66 -12.98
N ARG A 932 -8.81 -11.60 -13.87
CA ARG A 932 -9.28 -11.29 -15.23
C ARG A 932 -10.58 -10.50 -15.25
N ARG A 933 -11.58 -10.87 -14.43
CA ARG A 933 -12.84 -10.10 -14.34
C ARG A 933 -12.60 -8.66 -13.92
N ILE A 934 -11.68 -8.44 -12.98
CA ILE A 934 -11.31 -7.11 -12.50
C ILE A 934 -10.59 -6.32 -13.59
N LEU A 935 -9.66 -6.95 -14.32
CA LEU A 935 -8.99 -6.34 -15.47
C LEU A 935 -10.00 -5.89 -16.54
N ILE A 936 -10.92 -6.76 -16.95
CA ILE A 936 -11.98 -6.43 -17.94
C ILE A 936 -12.80 -5.24 -17.44
N ARG A 937 -13.17 -5.23 -16.15
CA ARG A 937 -13.95 -4.14 -15.56
C ARG A 937 -13.17 -2.82 -15.56
N LEU A 938 -11.87 -2.84 -15.29
CA LEU A 938 -10.98 -1.68 -15.33
C LEU A 938 -10.72 -1.17 -16.74
N LEU A 939 -10.75 -2.04 -17.75
CA LEU A 939 -10.62 -1.63 -19.14
C LEU A 939 -11.90 -1.00 -19.69
N ASN A 940 -13.05 -1.20 -19.05
CA ASN A 940 -14.34 -0.79 -19.59
C ASN A 940 -14.42 0.74 -19.82
N HIS A 941 -14.65 1.18 -21.05
CA HIS A 941 -14.70 2.60 -21.40
C HIS A 941 -15.85 3.34 -20.69
N SER A 942 -17.01 2.70 -20.53
CA SER A 942 -18.16 3.30 -19.85
C SER A 942 -17.87 3.55 -18.37
N LEU A 943 -17.00 2.74 -17.75
CA LEU A 943 -16.50 3.02 -16.40
C LEU A 943 -15.72 4.35 -16.38
N MET A 944 -14.78 4.54 -17.31
CA MET A 944 -13.99 5.78 -17.42
C MET A 944 -14.88 7.02 -17.60
N VAL A 945 -15.93 6.90 -18.42
CA VAL A 945 -16.93 7.97 -18.61
C VAL A 945 -17.71 8.22 -17.32
N SER A 946 -18.16 7.18 -16.63
CA SER A 946 -18.93 7.29 -15.38
C SER A 946 -18.12 7.93 -14.23
N LEU A 947 -16.80 7.74 -14.25
CA LEU A 947 -15.86 8.35 -13.31
C LEU A 947 -15.52 9.81 -13.66
N ARG A 948 -16.02 10.33 -14.78
CA ARG A 948 -15.79 11.70 -15.27
C ARG A 948 -14.31 12.01 -15.51
N LEU A 949 -13.52 11.00 -15.90
CA LEU A 949 -12.11 11.20 -16.25
C LEU A 949 -11.98 11.95 -17.59
N ARG A 950 -10.95 12.79 -17.68
CA ARG A 950 -10.65 13.58 -18.88
C ARG A 950 -10.05 12.69 -19.98
N PRO A 951 -10.24 13.00 -21.28
CA PRO A 951 -9.65 12.21 -22.37
C PRO A 951 -8.15 11.98 -22.25
N THR A 952 -7.37 13.00 -21.85
CA THR A 952 -5.92 12.86 -21.64
C THR A 952 -5.59 11.82 -20.57
N GLN A 953 -6.24 11.91 -19.41
CA GLN A 953 -6.05 10.96 -18.31
C GLN A 953 -6.39 9.53 -18.72
N VAL A 954 -7.49 9.32 -19.45
CA VAL A 954 -7.87 7.97 -19.92
C VAL A 954 -6.85 7.42 -20.92
N ARG A 955 -6.35 8.26 -21.83
CA ARG A 955 -5.28 7.89 -22.77
C ARG A 955 -4.00 7.53 -22.03
N ASP A 956 -3.63 8.28 -21.00
CA ASP A 956 -2.44 8.03 -20.17
C ASP A 956 -2.57 6.71 -19.39
N ILE A 957 -3.72 6.48 -18.73
CA ILE A 957 -4.04 5.24 -18.02
C ILE A 957 -3.89 4.03 -18.94
N TYR A 958 -4.51 4.04 -20.13
CA TYR A 958 -4.37 2.94 -21.08
C TYR A 958 -2.93 2.76 -21.56
N SER A 959 -2.20 3.84 -21.77
CA SER A 959 -0.81 3.79 -22.21
C SER A 959 0.10 3.09 -21.20
N THR A 960 -0.22 3.15 -19.89
CA THR A 960 0.58 2.48 -18.84
C THR A 960 0.55 0.95 -18.91
N VAL A 961 -0.44 0.37 -19.58
CA VAL A 961 -0.60 -1.08 -19.74
C VAL A 961 -0.44 -1.55 -21.19
N HIS A 962 -0.02 -0.64 -22.08
CA HIS A 962 0.13 -0.95 -23.50
C HIS A 962 1.08 -2.12 -23.75
N GLU A 963 2.26 -2.12 -23.14
CA GLU A 963 3.24 -3.21 -23.29
C GLU A 963 2.69 -4.58 -22.88
N LEU A 964 1.80 -4.61 -21.88
CA LEU A 964 1.19 -5.83 -21.36
C LEU A 964 -0.01 -6.32 -22.18
N LEU A 965 -0.71 -5.41 -22.86
CA LEU A 965 -2.02 -5.67 -23.47
C LEU A 965 -2.10 -5.35 -24.96
N GLN A 966 -0.98 -5.00 -25.62
CA GLN A 966 -0.94 -4.65 -27.04
C GLN A 966 -1.45 -5.75 -27.97
N ASP A 967 -1.37 -7.02 -27.57
CA ASP A 967 -1.89 -8.14 -28.37
C ASP A 967 -3.33 -8.53 -27.97
N ASN A 968 -3.92 -7.84 -26.99
CA ASN A 968 -5.24 -8.14 -26.48
C ASN A 968 -6.32 -7.33 -27.23
N PHE A 969 -7.18 -8.01 -27.99
CA PHE A 969 -8.25 -7.34 -28.75
C PHE A 969 -9.21 -6.54 -27.86
N HIS A 970 -9.47 -6.98 -26.62
CA HIS A 970 -10.40 -6.31 -25.72
C HIS A 970 -9.85 -4.97 -25.23
N TYR A 971 -8.53 -4.87 -25.00
CA TYR A 971 -7.87 -3.61 -24.68
C TYR A 971 -8.09 -2.58 -25.80
N TRP A 972 -7.83 -2.96 -27.05
CA TRP A 972 -8.04 -2.07 -28.20
C TRP A 972 -9.50 -1.74 -28.46
N LEU A 973 -10.40 -2.72 -28.28
CA LEU A 973 -11.85 -2.50 -28.36
C LEU A 973 -12.28 -1.38 -27.40
N GLN A 974 -11.89 -1.46 -26.13
CA GLN A 974 -12.30 -0.45 -25.15
C GLN A 974 -11.68 0.92 -25.42
N ARG A 975 -10.45 0.99 -25.92
CA ARG A 975 -9.86 2.26 -26.40
C ARG A 975 -10.63 2.83 -27.58
N GLY A 976 -11.00 1.98 -28.55
CA GLY A 976 -11.76 2.37 -29.72
C GLY A 976 -13.15 2.89 -29.37
N GLU A 977 -13.89 2.18 -28.50
CA GLU A 977 -15.22 2.59 -28.05
C GLU A 977 -15.17 3.90 -27.25
N TYR A 978 -14.16 4.08 -26.40
CA TYR A 978 -13.98 5.34 -25.69
C TYR A 978 -13.84 6.53 -26.65
N GLU A 979 -12.96 6.43 -27.65
CA GLU A 979 -12.73 7.50 -28.62
C GLU A 979 -13.95 7.73 -29.53
N LEU A 980 -14.66 6.66 -29.90
CA LEU A 980 -15.92 6.73 -30.64
C LEU A 980 -16.99 7.52 -29.86
N GLU A 981 -17.12 7.27 -28.56
CA GLU A 981 -18.05 8.00 -27.69
C GLU A 981 -17.65 9.47 -27.53
N ARG A 982 -16.35 9.77 -27.47
CA ARG A 982 -15.83 11.15 -27.44
C ARG A 982 -15.92 11.87 -28.78
N GLY A 983 -16.12 11.15 -29.88
CA GLY A 983 -16.25 11.69 -31.23
C GLY A 983 -14.94 11.84 -32.00
N ASP A 984 -13.84 11.28 -31.51
CA ASP A 984 -12.54 11.28 -32.21
C ASP A 984 -12.47 10.08 -33.17
N LEU A 985 -13.17 10.20 -34.30
CA LEU A 985 -13.44 9.08 -35.21
C LEU A 985 -12.17 8.49 -35.84
N GLY A 986 -11.14 9.31 -36.05
CA GLY A 986 -9.87 8.85 -36.63
C GLY A 986 -9.10 7.94 -35.68
N ILE A 987 -8.96 8.35 -34.41
CA ILE A 987 -8.29 7.52 -33.39
C ILE A 987 -9.13 6.28 -33.09
N ALA A 988 -10.46 6.42 -33.01
CA ALA A 988 -11.37 5.31 -32.79
C ALA A 988 -11.24 4.21 -33.85
N GLU A 989 -11.24 4.59 -35.14
CA GLU A 989 -11.09 3.64 -36.24
C GLU A 989 -9.74 2.91 -36.17
N ASN A 990 -8.64 3.63 -35.96
CA ASN A 990 -7.31 3.02 -35.85
C ASN A 990 -7.24 1.98 -34.72
N HIS A 991 -7.80 2.30 -33.55
CA HIS A 991 -7.86 1.34 -32.43
C HIS A 991 -8.75 0.13 -32.75
N LEU A 992 -9.89 0.32 -33.39
CA LEU A 992 -10.81 -0.78 -33.73
C LEU A 992 -10.26 -1.68 -34.84
N GLU A 993 -9.54 -1.13 -35.82
CA GLU A 993 -8.80 -1.91 -36.82
C GLU A 993 -7.67 -2.70 -36.16
N THR A 994 -6.97 -2.12 -35.18
CA THR A 994 -5.97 -2.84 -34.39
C THR A 994 -6.62 -3.97 -33.60
N ALA A 995 -7.77 -3.72 -32.96
CA ALA A 995 -8.53 -4.74 -32.24
C ALA A 995 -8.92 -5.92 -33.15
N GLN A 996 -9.35 -5.63 -34.38
CA GLN A 996 -9.68 -6.64 -35.38
C GLN A 996 -8.46 -7.47 -35.81
N GLY A 997 -7.28 -6.84 -35.86
CA GLY A 997 -6.00 -7.49 -36.21
C GLY A 997 -5.41 -8.37 -35.11
N CYS A 998 -5.81 -8.20 -33.85
CA CYS A 998 -5.38 -9.05 -32.73
C CYS A 998 -5.97 -10.47 -32.79
N GLU A 999 -5.33 -11.43 -32.11
CA GLU A 999 -5.82 -12.81 -32.00
C GLU A 999 -7.26 -12.85 -31.47
N GLY A 1000 -8.16 -13.53 -32.20
CA GLY A 1000 -9.58 -13.67 -31.84
C GLY A 1000 -10.46 -12.45 -32.20
N GLY A 1001 -9.88 -11.27 -32.42
CA GLY A 1001 -10.60 -10.02 -32.67
C GLY A 1001 -11.41 -10.02 -33.97
N ALA A 1002 -10.88 -10.61 -35.05
CA ALA A 1002 -11.56 -10.70 -36.35
C ALA A 1002 -12.88 -11.48 -36.32
N THR A 1003 -13.09 -12.32 -35.30
CA THR A 1003 -14.31 -13.14 -35.12
C THR A 1003 -15.14 -12.70 -33.91
N ASP A 1004 -14.65 -11.75 -33.12
CA ASP A 1004 -15.35 -11.28 -31.93
C ASP A 1004 -16.48 -10.33 -32.30
N HIS A 1005 -17.70 -10.66 -31.87
CA HIS A 1005 -18.89 -9.91 -32.25
C HIS A 1005 -18.94 -8.50 -31.65
N PHE A 1006 -18.28 -8.23 -30.53
CA PHE A 1006 -18.20 -6.87 -29.99
C PHE A 1006 -17.27 -6.01 -30.83
N VAL A 1007 -16.09 -6.54 -31.20
CA VAL A 1007 -15.14 -5.87 -32.11
C VAL A 1007 -15.80 -5.55 -33.44
N LEU A 1008 -16.41 -6.55 -34.09
CA LEU A 1008 -17.07 -6.37 -35.37
C LEU A 1008 -18.20 -5.33 -35.29
N THR A 1009 -18.97 -5.32 -34.20
CA THR A 1009 -20.06 -4.35 -34.02
C THR A 1009 -19.53 -2.92 -33.89
N ALA A 1010 -18.52 -2.70 -33.05
CA ALA A 1010 -17.92 -1.38 -32.84
C ALA A 1010 -17.23 -0.86 -34.12
N TRP A 1011 -16.48 -1.73 -34.79
CA TRP A 1011 -15.81 -1.45 -36.06
C TRP A 1011 -16.80 -1.11 -37.19
N SER A 1012 -17.94 -1.79 -37.25
CA SER A 1012 -18.99 -1.45 -38.21
C SER A 1012 -19.68 -0.14 -37.86
N ALA A 1013 -19.90 0.14 -36.56
CA ALA A 1013 -20.51 1.38 -36.09
C ALA A 1013 -19.67 2.62 -36.47
N ILE A 1014 -18.33 2.56 -36.34
CA ILE A 1014 -17.45 3.66 -36.74
C ILE A 1014 -17.49 3.92 -38.25
N ARG A 1015 -17.50 2.86 -39.08
CA ARG A 1015 -17.57 3.00 -40.54
C ARG A 1015 -18.87 3.64 -41.03
N LEU A 1016 -20.00 3.22 -40.47
CA LEU A 1016 -21.30 3.85 -40.73
C LEU A 1016 -21.28 5.34 -40.35
N ARG A 1017 -20.74 5.66 -39.17
CA ARG A 1017 -20.67 7.03 -38.67
C ARG A 1017 -19.77 7.94 -39.53
N ARG A 1018 -18.57 7.48 -39.93
CA ARG A 1018 -17.67 8.24 -40.80
C ARG A 1018 -18.29 8.54 -42.16
N SER A 1019 -18.94 7.54 -42.77
CA SER A 1019 -19.66 7.78 -44.03
C SER A 1019 -20.85 8.72 -43.86
N THR A 1020 -21.51 8.72 -42.69
CA THR A 1020 -22.59 9.66 -42.37
C THR A 1020 -22.08 11.10 -42.25
N GLU A 1021 -20.89 11.31 -41.66
CA GLU A 1021 -20.26 12.64 -41.53
C GLU A 1021 -19.64 13.14 -42.84
N SER A 1022 -19.32 12.24 -43.78
CA SER A 1022 -18.81 12.57 -45.11
C SER A 1022 -19.56 11.83 -46.23
N PRO A 1023 -20.85 12.14 -46.47
CA PRO A 1023 -21.71 11.38 -47.40
C PRO A 1023 -21.22 11.36 -48.85
N ALA A 1024 -20.44 12.37 -49.25
CA ALA A 1024 -19.93 12.51 -50.62
C ALA A 1024 -18.72 11.60 -50.92
N ASP A 1025 -18.03 11.06 -49.91
CA ASP A 1025 -16.85 10.20 -50.10
C ASP A 1025 -17.24 8.77 -50.51
N GLY A 1026 -16.91 8.37 -51.73
CA GLY A 1026 -17.20 7.03 -52.25
C GLY A 1026 -16.52 5.88 -51.51
N SER A 1027 -15.28 6.09 -51.05
CA SER A 1027 -14.52 5.07 -50.32
C SER A 1027 -15.15 4.77 -48.96
N LEU A 1028 -15.59 5.82 -48.26
CA LEU A 1028 -16.29 5.66 -46.98
C LEU A 1028 -17.66 5.00 -47.15
N ARG A 1029 -18.38 5.29 -48.24
CA ARG A 1029 -19.64 4.61 -48.56
C ARG A 1029 -19.43 3.12 -48.82
N ASP A 1030 -18.41 2.74 -49.57
CA ASP A 1030 -18.12 1.32 -49.85
C ASP A 1030 -17.79 0.55 -48.55
N ARG A 1031 -17.00 1.16 -47.65
CA ARG A 1031 -16.73 0.60 -46.31
C ARG A 1031 -17.98 0.48 -45.43
N ALA A 1032 -18.92 1.41 -45.57
CA ALA A 1032 -20.19 1.37 -44.85
C ALA A 1032 -21.11 0.24 -45.35
N PHE A 1033 -21.15 -0.03 -46.67
CA PHE A 1033 -21.83 -1.21 -47.21
C PHE A 1033 -21.25 -2.52 -46.66
N GLU A 1034 -19.92 -2.63 -46.62
CA GLU A 1034 -19.24 -3.78 -45.99
C GLU A 1034 -19.65 -3.93 -44.53
N ALA A 1035 -19.69 -2.83 -43.78
CA ALA A 1035 -20.09 -2.82 -42.37
C ALA A 1035 -21.53 -3.32 -42.14
N ILE A 1036 -22.48 -2.97 -43.01
CA ILE A 1036 -23.85 -3.52 -42.94
C ILE A 1036 -23.85 -5.04 -43.14
N GLY A 1037 -23.09 -5.54 -44.11
CA GLY A 1037 -22.96 -6.99 -44.34
C GLY A 1037 -22.35 -7.74 -43.15
N VAL A 1038 -21.33 -7.16 -42.51
CA VAL A 1038 -20.72 -7.73 -41.30
C VAL A 1038 -21.71 -7.76 -40.14
N LEU A 1039 -22.45 -6.68 -39.89
CA LEU A 1039 -23.44 -6.62 -38.81
C LEU A 1039 -24.60 -7.60 -39.01
N GLU A 1040 -25.05 -7.79 -40.24
CA GLU A 1040 -26.04 -8.82 -40.57
C GLU A 1040 -25.55 -10.22 -40.26
N GLU A 1041 -24.28 -10.52 -40.57
CA GLU A 1041 -23.71 -11.81 -40.25
C GLU A 1041 -23.64 -12.03 -38.73
N VAL A 1042 -23.21 -11.00 -37.98
CA VAL A 1042 -23.15 -11.04 -36.52
C VAL A 1042 -24.55 -11.28 -35.93
N THR A 1043 -25.54 -10.48 -36.33
CA THR A 1043 -26.91 -10.60 -35.82
C THR A 1043 -27.55 -11.95 -36.16
N ARG A 1044 -27.27 -12.49 -37.35
CA ARG A 1044 -27.70 -13.83 -37.78
C ARG A 1044 -27.06 -14.95 -36.96
N ARG A 1045 -25.76 -14.85 -36.68
CA ARG A 1045 -24.99 -15.90 -35.99
C ARG A 1045 -25.22 -15.92 -34.49
N HIS A 1046 -25.31 -14.75 -33.86
CA HIS A 1046 -25.36 -14.61 -32.40
C HIS A 1046 -26.77 -14.35 -31.86
N GLY A 1047 -27.70 -13.86 -32.67
CA GLY A 1047 -29.10 -13.65 -32.28
C GLY A 1047 -29.22 -12.87 -30.96
N GLY A 1048 -30.00 -13.40 -30.01
CA GLY A 1048 -30.26 -12.72 -28.73
C GLY A 1048 -29.03 -12.46 -27.86
N ALA A 1049 -27.87 -13.06 -28.19
CA ALA A 1049 -26.61 -12.81 -27.50
C ALA A 1049 -25.92 -11.50 -27.95
N SER A 1050 -26.33 -10.88 -29.06
CA SER A 1050 -25.74 -9.65 -29.61
C SER A 1050 -26.76 -8.51 -29.80
N PRO A 1051 -27.54 -8.13 -28.77
CA PRO A 1051 -28.59 -7.11 -28.91
C PRO A 1051 -28.08 -5.75 -29.38
N HIS A 1052 -26.84 -5.40 -29.00
CA HIS A 1052 -26.22 -4.14 -29.42
C HIS A 1052 -26.00 -4.08 -30.94
N SER A 1053 -25.65 -5.19 -31.59
CA SER A 1053 -25.47 -5.25 -33.04
C SER A 1053 -26.78 -4.95 -33.78
N PHE A 1054 -27.91 -5.45 -33.28
CA PHE A 1054 -29.23 -5.10 -33.81
C PHE A 1054 -29.52 -3.61 -33.66
N SER A 1055 -29.22 -3.04 -32.48
CA SER A 1055 -29.37 -1.61 -32.21
C SER A 1055 -28.53 -0.74 -33.15
N VAL A 1056 -27.28 -1.14 -33.44
CA VAL A 1056 -26.38 -0.43 -34.36
C VAL A 1056 -26.94 -0.46 -35.78
N VAL A 1057 -27.37 -1.61 -36.30
CA VAL A 1057 -27.99 -1.69 -37.65
C VAL A 1057 -29.22 -0.82 -37.73
N ALA A 1058 -30.14 -0.95 -36.78
CA ALA A 1058 -31.40 -0.23 -36.77
C ALA A 1058 -31.20 1.29 -36.72
N ARG A 1059 -30.30 1.77 -35.84
CA ARG A 1059 -30.05 3.20 -35.66
C ARG A 1059 -29.06 3.75 -36.68
N ARG A 1060 -27.81 3.27 -36.64
CA ARG A 1060 -26.71 3.81 -37.45
C ARG A 1060 -26.85 3.48 -38.92
N GLY A 1061 -27.39 2.31 -39.26
CA GLY A 1061 -27.70 1.96 -40.65
C GLY A 1061 -28.76 2.91 -41.23
N THR A 1062 -29.82 3.20 -40.48
CA THR A 1062 -30.87 4.14 -40.93
C THR A 1062 -30.34 5.57 -41.06
N GLU A 1063 -29.63 6.07 -40.03
CA GLU A 1063 -29.00 7.40 -40.07
C GLU A 1063 -28.05 7.55 -41.27
N TRP A 1064 -27.27 6.50 -41.58
CA TRP A 1064 -26.36 6.48 -42.71
C TRP A 1064 -27.07 6.53 -44.07
N VAL A 1065 -28.10 5.70 -44.27
CA VAL A 1065 -28.88 5.70 -45.52
C VAL A 1065 -29.56 7.05 -45.73
N GLU A 1066 -30.13 7.64 -44.69
CA GLU A 1066 -30.75 8.97 -44.74
C GLU A 1066 -29.73 10.04 -45.15
N ALA A 1067 -28.53 10.04 -44.56
CA ALA A 1067 -27.49 11.01 -44.88
C ALA A 1067 -26.91 10.82 -46.30
N CYS A 1068 -26.85 9.59 -46.80
CA CYS A 1068 -26.26 9.26 -48.10
C CYS A 1068 -27.29 9.13 -49.24
N GLU A 1069 -28.58 9.35 -48.98
CA GLU A 1069 -29.69 9.10 -49.92
C GLU A 1069 -29.46 9.71 -51.31
N VAL A 1070 -28.93 10.93 -51.38
CA VAL A 1070 -28.66 11.65 -52.64
C VAL A 1070 -27.45 11.07 -53.41
N SER A 1071 -26.53 10.40 -52.71
CA SER A 1071 -25.30 9.83 -53.26
C SER A 1071 -25.42 8.34 -53.58
N LEU A 1072 -26.53 7.69 -53.20
CA LEU A 1072 -26.81 6.28 -53.44
C LEU A 1072 -27.81 6.11 -54.60
N SER A 1073 -27.68 5.02 -55.34
CA SER A 1073 -28.72 4.68 -56.34
C SER A 1073 -29.99 4.21 -55.64
N VAL A 1074 -31.15 4.42 -56.28
CA VAL A 1074 -32.46 3.99 -55.75
C VAL A 1074 -32.47 2.50 -55.38
N GLY A 1075 -31.82 1.65 -56.20
CA GLY A 1075 -31.71 0.22 -55.92
C GLY A 1075 -30.88 -0.10 -54.67
N GLN A 1076 -29.78 0.63 -54.44
CA GLN A 1076 -28.96 0.47 -53.23
C GLN A 1076 -29.70 0.92 -51.97
N VAL A 1077 -30.47 2.02 -52.05
CA VAL A 1077 -31.29 2.52 -50.94
C VAL A 1077 -32.38 1.50 -50.59
N ASP A 1078 -33.15 1.01 -51.57
CA ASP A 1078 -34.21 0.02 -51.32
C ASP A 1078 -33.66 -1.30 -50.75
N ASP A 1079 -32.58 -1.84 -51.32
CA ASP A 1079 -31.95 -3.08 -50.83
C ASP A 1079 -31.47 -2.94 -49.38
N THR A 1080 -30.74 -1.87 -49.08
CA THR A 1080 -30.20 -1.64 -47.72
C THR A 1080 -31.29 -1.43 -46.69
N LEU A 1081 -32.34 -0.65 -47.00
CA LEU A 1081 -33.46 -0.43 -46.07
C LEU A 1081 -34.23 -1.72 -45.79
N ARG A 1082 -34.42 -2.59 -46.79
CA ARG A 1082 -35.04 -3.92 -46.59
C ARG A 1082 -34.20 -4.80 -45.69
N ARG A 1083 -32.89 -4.78 -45.87
CA ARG A 1083 -31.96 -5.52 -45.04
C ARG A 1083 -31.99 -5.04 -43.58
N ILE A 1084 -31.97 -3.72 -43.35
CA ILE A 1084 -32.14 -3.12 -42.01
C ILE A 1084 -33.47 -3.54 -41.39
N LEU A 1085 -34.58 -3.48 -42.15
CA LEU A 1085 -35.91 -3.88 -41.67
C LEU A 1085 -35.94 -5.35 -41.26
N ALA A 1086 -35.35 -6.25 -42.06
CA ALA A 1086 -35.25 -7.67 -41.75
C ALA A 1086 -34.46 -7.92 -40.45
N VAL A 1087 -33.37 -7.17 -40.22
CA VAL A 1087 -32.62 -7.23 -38.96
C VAL A 1087 -33.46 -6.73 -37.78
N VAL A 1088 -34.21 -5.64 -37.93
CA VAL A 1088 -35.12 -5.12 -36.89
C VAL A 1088 -36.20 -6.16 -36.53
N GLU A 1089 -36.84 -6.78 -37.52
CA GLU A 1089 -37.84 -7.83 -37.31
C GLU A 1089 -37.25 -9.06 -36.60
N ALA A 1090 -36.05 -9.50 -37.00
CA ALA A 1090 -35.34 -10.58 -36.33
C ALA A 1090 -34.97 -10.20 -34.89
N GLY A 1091 -34.51 -8.97 -34.67
CA GLY A 1091 -34.18 -8.44 -33.35
C GLY A 1091 -35.39 -8.43 -32.41
N ARG A 1092 -36.59 -8.05 -32.89
CA ARG A 1092 -37.83 -8.12 -32.08
C ARG A 1092 -38.16 -9.54 -31.62
N ARG A 1093 -37.75 -10.56 -32.38
CA ARG A 1093 -37.93 -11.97 -32.00
C ARG A 1093 -36.85 -12.45 -31.04
N PHE A 1094 -35.59 -12.20 -31.35
CA PHE A 1094 -34.44 -12.72 -30.61
C PHE A 1094 -34.09 -11.93 -29.35
N CYS A 1095 -34.33 -10.61 -29.36
CA CYS A 1095 -34.02 -9.67 -28.29
C CYS A 1095 -35.28 -9.14 -27.59
N LYS A 1096 -36.36 -9.95 -27.58
CA LYS A 1096 -37.66 -9.59 -26.99
C LYS A 1096 -37.57 -9.12 -25.52
N ASP A 1097 -36.55 -9.61 -24.79
CA ASP A 1097 -36.31 -9.32 -23.38
C ASP A 1097 -35.27 -8.17 -23.19
N ASN A 1098 -34.78 -7.54 -24.27
CA ASN A 1098 -33.84 -6.42 -24.20
C ASN A 1098 -34.55 -5.07 -24.44
N HIS A 1099 -34.78 -4.32 -23.36
CA HIS A 1099 -35.52 -3.06 -23.39
C HIS A 1099 -34.89 -1.98 -24.27
N GLU A 1100 -33.57 -1.88 -24.30
CA GLU A 1100 -32.87 -0.85 -25.07
C GLU A 1100 -33.06 -1.06 -26.58
N PHE A 1101 -32.88 -2.29 -27.05
CA PHE A 1101 -33.14 -2.63 -28.44
C PHE A 1101 -34.61 -2.40 -28.82
N MET A 1102 -35.57 -2.83 -27.98
CA MET A 1102 -36.99 -2.64 -28.26
C MET A 1102 -37.35 -1.16 -28.44
N ARG A 1103 -36.83 -0.29 -27.58
CA ARG A 1103 -36.99 1.16 -27.71
C ARG A 1103 -36.40 1.70 -29.02
N ILE A 1104 -35.23 1.22 -29.42
CA ILE A 1104 -34.58 1.62 -30.69
C ILE A 1104 -35.39 1.11 -31.88
N ALA A 1105 -35.89 -0.12 -31.84
CA ALA A 1105 -36.74 -0.68 -32.88
C ALA A 1105 -38.04 0.15 -33.05
N ASP A 1106 -38.72 0.49 -31.95
CA ASP A 1106 -39.94 1.32 -31.97
C ASP A 1106 -39.69 2.71 -32.55
N GLU A 1107 -38.50 3.28 -32.33
CA GLU A 1107 -38.12 4.59 -32.85
C GLU A 1107 -37.72 4.57 -34.33
N PHE A 1108 -36.95 3.57 -34.76
CA PHE A 1108 -36.31 3.55 -36.08
C PHE A 1108 -37.06 2.74 -37.13
N GLU A 1109 -37.85 1.73 -36.77
CA GLU A 1109 -38.67 0.97 -37.73
C GLU A 1109 -39.64 1.89 -38.52
N PRO A 1110 -40.38 2.84 -37.90
CA PRO A 1110 -41.21 3.77 -38.65
C PRO A 1110 -40.39 4.74 -39.53
N LYS A 1111 -39.14 5.04 -39.16
CA LYS A 1111 -38.23 5.88 -39.98
C LYS A 1111 -37.78 5.11 -41.23
N VAL A 1112 -37.37 3.85 -41.07
CA VAL A 1112 -36.98 2.96 -42.18
C VAL A 1112 -38.13 2.81 -43.18
N ASN A 1113 -39.34 2.54 -42.70
CA ASN A 1113 -40.52 2.40 -43.57
C ASN A 1113 -40.81 3.69 -44.37
N ARG A 1114 -40.72 4.87 -43.74
CA ARG A 1114 -40.89 6.16 -44.44
C ARG A 1114 -39.83 6.39 -45.52
N LEU A 1115 -38.57 6.06 -45.25
CA LEU A 1115 -37.49 6.17 -46.25
C LEU A 1115 -37.71 5.21 -47.42
N LEU A 1116 -38.26 4.03 -47.16
CA LEU A 1116 -38.57 3.01 -48.16
C LEU A 1116 -39.80 3.35 -49.02
N GLU A 1117 -40.75 4.12 -48.49
CA GLU A 1117 -41.85 4.70 -49.28
C GLU A 1117 -41.36 5.85 -50.16
N ARG A 1118 -40.50 6.72 -49.61
CA ARG A 1118 -39.90 7.84 -50.33
C ARG A 1118 -39.01 7.38 -51.50
N SER A 1119 -38.22 6.31 -51.33
CA SER A 1119 -37.37 5.77 -52.39
C SER A 1119 -38.16 5.20 -53.59
N LYS A 1120 -39.44 4.85 -53.39
CA LYS A 1120 -40.36 4.38 -54.44
C LYS A 1120 -41.04 5.52 -55.22
N GLY A 1121 -40.71 6.77 -54.95
CA GLY A 1121 -41.29 7.93 -55.63
C GLY A 1121 -42.73 8.24 -55.19
N ILE A 1122 -43.15 7.74 -54.03
CA ILE A 1122 -44.42 8.11 -53.40
C ILE A 1122 -44.16 9.43 -52.64
N PRO A 1123 -44.75 10.56 -53.06
CA PRO A 1123 -44.60 11.80 -52.30
C PRO A 1123 -45.28 11.64 -50.93
N LEU A 1124 -44.53 11.94 -49.86
CA LEU A 1124 -45.00 11.94 -48.47
C LEU A 1124 -45.95 13.11 -48.19
#